data_AF-A0A3P1WL23-F1
#
_entry.id   AF-A0A3P1WL23-F1
#
_cell.length_a   1.000
_cell.length_b   1.000
_cell.length_c   1.000
_cell.angle_alpha   90.00
_cell.angle_beta   90.00
_cell.angle_gamma   90.00
#
_symmetry.space_group_name_H-M   'P 1'
#
loop_
_entity.id
_entity.type
_entity.pdbx_description
1 polymer ?
#
loop_
_entity_poly.entity_id
_entity_poly.type
_entity_poly.pdbx_seq_one_letter_code
_entity_poly.pdbx_strand_id
1 'polypeptide(L)'
;MIRPAVPDDLLRIIEVERAADAMFTTVGLSVVVDAPQTTAEDHAPAQEAGRLLVACAEEHGVVGFIRVDLVDGQAHLEQVSVHPAAAGHGIGAQLMAAAEEWAVDRGLTRVTLCTYRDVPWNAPYYQRLGWEVLPDDALGPELSALRRHERELGLEAQPRQAMVKDLTMSKGTFSQWTPSAEAVGWLQPRNWGHHLPTRDECAKIVRALAGHRWDHMYLAPMAGTLLLHPELFLAGACRPFASAEVIRGAAAAFGVVLDSGLHRPGSVFFRTAPRTELHWGLEGGELVETPTGPAVALNSGYRGDEGWEWLFLSPGGGIPAEVKGVPIQLVDRSSGIDLDAHRAAFEVLLHDGGPGWDPTAPERFVAATGWPLPAAKILLAGMPGLDSCYHNWMPKQIREFLGLKVCEAATAREFLRDLDDGLLVKLVQAGVSDPLRTVRHGLDVDAMVQCWSSNVDDTIALPEDILVEADRSLPYGGRRAANRLTRDGTSLDELRSWLWLASNLPLDNQLRPWLADRLDTMTATSGRATYSQNVWTTSGNRNKLRTIFGLPGFTQVPVGTVAHIGPWHITHCDQHDEVVFKPFDVTDWAMELERTNALDGVLSLDPGALFLAPTVLGQFAPIQEWLRTPGDGWPQDPLASTPDLVTDVQQT
;
A
#
# COMPACT_ATOMS: atom_id res chain seq x y z
N MET A 1 -8.30 -19.73 22.23
CA MET A 1 -7.15 -18.99 21.66
C MET A 1 -5.90 -19.85 21.80
N ILE A 2 -5.05 -19.96 20.77
CA ILE A 2 -3.72 -20.60 20.86
C ILE A 2 -2.66 -19.49 20.96
N ARG A 3 -1.70 -19.62 21.88
CA ARG A 3 -0.59 -18.65 22.04
C ARG A 3 0.68 -19.32 22.59
N PRO A 4 1.86 -18.70 22.47
CA PRO A 4 3.04 -19.13 23.23
C PRO A 4 2.76 -19.17 24.74
N ALA A 5 3.32 -20.17 25.40
CA ALA A 5 3.26 -20.30 26.85
C ALA A 5 4.07 -19.18 27.51
N VAL A 6 3.52 -18.62 28.59
CA VAL A 6 4.24 -17.73 29.51
C VAL A 6 4.65 -18.51 30.76
N PRO A 7 5.62 -18.02 31.57
CA PRO A 7 6.06 -18.73 32.77
C PRO A 7 4.93 -19.12 33.73
N ASP A 8 3.91 -18.27 33.86
CA ASP A 8 2.75 -18.51 34.73
C ASP A 8 1.87 -19.69 34.27
N ASP A 9 1.97 -20.11 33.00
CA ASP A 9 1.21 -21.25 32.49
C ASP A 9 1.79 -22.61 32.92
N LEU A 10 3.07 -22.66 33.31
CA LEU A 10 3.80 -23.93 33.48
C LEU A 10 3.16 -24.86 34.51
N LEU A 11 2.69 -24.32 35.63
CA LEU A 11 1.99 -25.13 36.64
C LEU A 11 0.68 -25.70 36.11
N ARG A 12 -0.06 -24.92 35.32
CA ARG A 12 -1.33 -25.36 34.73
C ARG A 12 -1.11 -26.40 33.63
N ILE A 13 -0.02 -26.30 32.88
CA ILE A 13 0.41 -27.30 31.89
C ILE A 13 0.59 -28.68 32.57
N ILE A 14 1.24 -28.74 33.74
CA ILE A 14 1.41 -29.99 34.49
C ILE A 14 0.06 -30.60 34.92
N GLU A 15 -0.91 -29.77 35.31
CA GLU A 15 -2.24 -30.26 35.66
C GLU A 15 -2.98 -30.84 34.44
N VAL A 16 -2.86 -30.18 33.28
CA VAL A 16 -3.45 -30.64 32.03
C VAL A 16 -2.79 -31.95 31.57
N GLU A 17 -1.46 -32.03 31.64
CA GLU A 17 -0.69 -33.23 31.32
C GLU A 17 -1.14 -34.42 32.17
N ARG A 18 -1.16 -34.27 33.50
CA ARG A 18 -1.59 -35.33 34.42
C ARG A 18 -3.03 -35.79 34.15
N ALA A 19 -3.93 -34.85 33.86
CA ALA A 19 -5.32 -35.16 33.57
C ALA A 19 -5.47 -35.92 32.23
N ALA A 20 -4.69 -35.54 31.21
CA ALA A 20 -4.64 -36.24 29.93
C ALA A 20 -4.02 -37.64 30.08
N ASP A 21 -2.91 -37.77 30.81
CA ASP A 21 -2.20 -39.03 30.99
C ASP A 21 -3.03 -40.07 31.74
N ALA A 22 -3.86 -39.63 32.69
CA ALA A 22 -4.80 -40.51 33.39
C ALA A 22 -5.72 -41.30 32.45
N MET A 23 -6.00 -40.79 31.25
CA MET A 23 -6.80 -41.49 30.23
C MET A 23 -6.13 -42.78 29.72
N PHE A 24 -4.79 -42.88 29.74
CA PHE A 24 -4.09 -44.09 29.29
C PHE A 24 -4.38 -45.33 30.16
N THR A 25 -4.81 -45.15 31.40
CA THR A 25 -5.28 -46.26 32.25
C THR A 25 -6.49 -46.98 31.67
N THR A 26 -7.36 -46.25 30.94
CA THR A 26 -8.59 -46.80 30.33
C THR A 26 -8.31 -47.78 29.20
N VAL A 27 -7.09 -47.77 28.66
CA VAL A 27 -6.60 -48.67 27.60
C VAL A 27 -5.47 -49.60 28.09
N GLY A 28 -5.32 -49.73 29.42
CA GLY A 28 -4.35 -50.64 30.03
C GLY A 28 -2.89 -50.18 29.98
N LEU A 29 -2.65 -48.88 29.78
CA LEU A 29 -1.30 -48.28 29.71
C LEU A 29 -0.96 -47.53 31.01
N SER A 30 -1.03 -48.21 32.16
CA SER A 30 -0.68 -47.62 33.47
C SER A 30 0.77 -47.13 33.54
N VAL A 31 1.67 -47.72 32.74
CA VAL A 31 3.09 -47.31 32.67
C VAL A 31 3.28 -45.82 32.35
N VAL A 32 2.35 -45.20 31.61
CA VAL A 32 2.40 -43.76 31.31
C VAL A 32 2.14 -42.92 32.56
N VAL A 33 1.24 -43.38 33.42
CA VAL A 33 0.92 -42.70 34.69
C VAL A 33 1.96 -42.99 35.76
N ASP A 34 2.54 -44.20 35.74
CA ASP A 34 3.54 -44.65 36.71
C ASP A 34 4.95 -44.10 36.41
N ALA A 35 5.17 -43.56 35.20
CA ALA A 35 6.43 -42.93 34.81
C ALA A 35 6.67 -41.64 35.63
N PRO A 36 7.95 -41.25 35.83
CA PRO A 36 8.28 -39.97 36.46
C PRO A 36 7.54 -38.81 35.79
N GLN A 37 6.78 -38.07 36.57
CA GLN A 37 5.96 -36.97 36.08
C GLN A 37 6.83 -35.77 35.71
N THR A 38 6.56 -35.18 34.56
CA THR A 38 7.19 -33.95 34.09
C THR A 38 6.93 -32.81 35.08
N THR A 39 7.94 -31.98 35.34
CA THR A 39 7.86 -30.81 36.21
C THR A 39 7.80 -29.52 35.41
N ALA A 40 7.43 -28.40 36.06
CA ALA A 40 7.47 -27.09 35.42
C ALA A 40 8.89 -26.73 34.91
N GLU A 41 9.93 -27.17 35.62
CA GLU A 41 11.34 -26.95 35.25
C GLU A 41 11.71 -27.70 33.95
N ASP A 42 11.12 -28.87 33.69
CA ASP A 42 11.36 -29.64 32.46
C ASP A 42 10.78 -28.97 31.21
N HIS A 43 9.74 -28.14 31.38
CA HIS A 43 9.10 -27.39 30.30
C HIS A 43 9.66 -25.97 30.13
N ALA A 44 10.34 -25.41 31.14
CA ALA A 44 10.87 -24.05 31.11
C ALA A 44 11.81 -23.78 29.91
N PRO A 45 12.77 -24.66 29.54
CA PRO A 45 13.63 -24.42 28.37
C PRO A 45 12.85 -24.38 27.04
N ALA A 46 11.78 -25.16 26.91
CA ALA A 46 10.92 -25.12 25.73
C ALA A 46 10.08 -23.84 25.70
N GLN A 47 9.59 -23.40 26.86
CA GLN A 47 8.86 -22.14 27.02
C GLN A 47 9.73 -20.92 26.66
N GLU A 48 10.94 -20.82 27.22
CA GLU A 48 11.89 -19.73 26.96
C GLU A 48 12.28 -19.65 25.48
N ALA A 49 12.41 -20.80 24.81
CA ALA A 49 12.71 -20.88 23.38
C ALA A 49 11.49 -20.65 22.47
N GLY A 50 10.31 -20.36 23.04
CA GLY A 50 9.06 -20.17 22.29
C GLY A 50 8.57 -21.45 21.61
N ARG A 51 8.90 -22.62 22.16
CA ARG A 51 8.58 -23.96 21.64
C ARG A 51 7.45 -24.66 22.39
N LEU A 52 6.84 -23.95 23.32
CA LEU A 52 5.69 -24.43 24.10
C LEU A 52 4.50 -23.53 23.79
N LEU A 53 3.43 -24.12 23.24
CA LEU A 53 2.20 -23.40 22.89
C LEU A 53 1.05 -23.91 23.76
N VAL A 54 0.16 -23.01 24.18
CA VAL A 54 -1.00 -23.33 25.01
C VAL A 54 -2.31 -22.96 24.31
N ALA A 55 -3.33 -23.79 24.55
CA ALA A 55 -4.71 -23.50 24.23
C ALA A 55 -5.42 -22.96 25.47
N CYS A 56 -5.94 -21.74 25.37
CA CYS A 56 -6.66 -21.06 26.44
C CYS A 56 -8.16 -20.98 26.14
N ALA A 57 -8.97 -21.26 27.16
CA ALA A 57 -10.42 -21.03 27.20
C ALA A 57 -10.74 -19.90 28.20
N GLU A 58 -11.67 -19.01 27.85
CA GLU A 58 -11.97 -17.77 28.58
C GLU A 58 -12.24 -17.99 30.08
N GLU A 59 -12.93 -19.08 30.44
CA GLU A 59 -13.35 -19.34 31.82
C GLU A 59 -12.40 -20.29 32.60
N HIS A 60 -11.44 -20.94 31.92
CA HIS A 60 -10.69 -22.07 32.48
C HIS A 60 -9.17 -21.97 32.33
N GLY A 61 -8.67 -20.87 31.74
CA GLY A 61 -7.25 -20.68 31.48
C GLY A 61 -6.73 -21.72 30.48
N VAL A 62 -5.51 -22.24 30.73
CA VAL A 62 -4.90 -23.28 29.88
C VAL A 62 -5.69 -24.59 30.00
N VAL A 63 -6.17 -25.08 28.86
CA VAL A 63 -6.94 -26.32 28.71
C VAL A 63 -6.27 -27.35 27.80
N GLY A 64 -5.17 -26.97 27.16
CA GLY A 64 -4.36 -27.85 26.33
C GLY A 64 -2.99 -27.22 26.05
N PHE A 65 -2.00 -28.03 25.69
CA PHE A 65 -0.69 -27.53 25.27
C PHE A 65 -0.03 -28.47 24.27
N ILE A 66 0.98 -27.95 23.58
CA ILE A 66 1.86 -28.71 22.70
C ILE A 66 3.30 -28.23 22.87
N ARG A 67 4.23 -29.17 23.02
CA ARG A 67 5.67 -28.94 23.12
C ARG A 67 6.35 -29.40 21.85
N VAL A 68 7.22 -28.54 21.31
CA VAL A 68 8.01 -28.82 20.11
C VAL A 68 9.50 -28.89 20.48
N ASP A 69 10.14 -30.01 20.18
CA ASP A 69 11.58 -30.18 20.21
C ASP A 69 12.19 -30.16 18.81
N LEU A 70 13.52 -29.98 18.72
CA LEU A 70 14.25 -30.08 17.46
C LEU A 70 15.00 -31.40 17.47
N VAL A 71 14.66 -32.27 16.51
CA VAL A 71 15.24 -33.62 16.37
C VAL A 71 15.58 -33.83 14.90
N ASP A 72 16.80 -34.26 14.63
CA ASP A 72 17.36 -34.45 13.28
C ASP A 72 17.24 -33.18 12.41
N GLY A 73 17.36 -32.00 13.04
CA GLY A 73 17.23 -30.69 12.38
C GLY A 73 15.80 -30.37 11.93
N GLN A 74 14.79 -31.07 12.43
CA GLN A 74 13.37 -30.89 12.10
C GLN A 74 12.53 -30.73 13.36
N ALA A 75 11.27 -30.31 13.22
CA ALA A 75 10.36 -30.21 14.36
C ALA A 75 9.93 -31.60 14.85
N HIS A 76 9.92 -31.79 16.16
CA HIS A 76 9.44 -32.99 16.83
C HIS A 76 8.36 -32.61 17.85
N LEU A 77 7.18 -33.20 17.76
CA LEU A 77 6.14 -33.00 18.77
C LEU A 77 6.40 -33.95 19.92
N GLU A 78 7.05 -33.42 20.95
CA GLU A 78 7.43 -34.19 22.13
C GLU A 78 6.20 -34.55 22.98
N GLN A 79 5.28 -33.59 23.14
CA GLN A 79 4.09 -33.79 23.95
C GLN A 79 2.93 -32.95 23.43
N VAL A 80 1.73 -33.53 23.38
CA VAL A 80 0.48 -32.82 23.11
C VAL A 80 -0.60 -33.36 24.02
N SER A 81 -1.18 -32.48 24.84
CA SER A 81 -2.17 -32.86 25.84
C SER A 81 -3.32 -31.88 25.85
N VAL A 82 -4.53 -32.39 25.87
CA VAL A 82 -5.76 -31.62 26.04
C VAL A 82 -6.48 -32.17 27.26
N HIS A 83 -6.90 -31.28 28.15
CA HIS A 83 -7.62 -31.66 29.35
C HIS A 83 -8.91 -32.42 28.97
N PRO A 84 -9.22 -33.58 29.59
CA PRO A 84 -10.36 -34.42 29.17
C PRO A 84 -11.71 -33.69 29.14
N ALA A 85 -11.94 -32.76 30.07
CA ALA A 85 -13.17 -31.94 30.10
C ALA A 85 -13.30 -30.97 28.89
N ALA A 86 -12.20 -30.69 28.19
CA ALA A 86 -12.16 -29.85 26.99
C ALA A 86 -11.97 -30.66 25.69
N ALA A 87 -11.81 -31.98 25.78
CA ALA A 87 -11.63 -32.85 24.63
C ALA A 87 -12.88 -32.86 23.72
N GLY A 88 -12.72 -33.28 22.46
CA GLY A 88 -13.82 -33.36 21.49
C GLY A 88 -14.21 -32.05 20.79
N HIS A 89 -13.61 -30.92 21.17
CA HIS A 89 -13.90 -29.59 20.62
C HIS A 89 -12.87 -29.11 19.57
N GLY A 90 -12.09 -30.04 19.00
CA GLY A 90 -11.08 -29.71 17.98
C GLY A 90 -9.81 -29.01 18.49
N ILE A 91 -9.66 -28.84 19.81
CA ILE A 91 -8.49 -28.15 20.43
C ILE A 91 -7.16 -28.82 20.04
N GLY A 92 -7.12 -30.15 20.06
CA GLY A 92 -5.92 -30.90 19.65
C GLY A 92 -5.53 -30.58 18.21
N ALA A 93 -6.48 -30.47 17.29
CA ALA A 93 -6.19 -30.15 15.90
C ALA A 93 -5.67 -28.71 15.74
N GLN A 94 -6.19 -27.76 16.53
CA GLN A 94 -5.69 -26.38 16.57
C GLN A 94 -4.26 -26.29 17.11
N LEU A 95 -3.94 -27.04 18.17
CA LEU A 95 -2.58 -27.12 18.71
C LEU A 95 -1.60 -27.72 17.68
N MET A 96 -1.99 -28.80 17.02
CA MET A 96 -1.19 -29.42 15.96
C MET A 96 -0.93 -28.45 14.79
N ALA A 97 -1.97 -27.77 14.30
CA ALA A 97 -1.84 -26.78 13.24
C ALA A 97 -0.90 -25.63 13.64
N ALA A 98 -1.02 -25.13 14.88
CA ALA A 98 -0.14 -24.08 15.38
C ALA A 98 1.33 -24.53 15.49
N ALA A 99 1.59 -25.80 15.83
CA ALA A 99 2.94 -26.35 15.84
C ALA A 99 3.50 -26.57 14.42
N GLU A 100 2.65 -26.96 13.47
CA GLU A 100 3.00 -27.05 12.04
C GLU A 100 3.37 -25.65 11.50
N GLU A 101 2.59 -24.62 11.79
CA GLU A 101 2.90 -23.22 11.45
C GLU A 101 4.19 -22.73 12.11
N TRP A 102 4.40 -23.04 13.39
CA TRP A 102 5.62 -22.71 14.11
C TRP A 102 6.88 -23.27 13.43
N ALA A 103 6.77 -24.49 12.89
CA ALA A 103 7.84 -25.17 12.17
C ALA A 103 8.06 -24.56 10.78
N VAL A 104 6.99 -24.25 10.04
CA VAL A 104 7.05 -23.54 8.75
C VAL A 104 7.73 -22.18 8.89
N ASP A 105 7.39 -21.40 9.91
CA ASP A 105 7.97 -20.08 10.18
C ASP A 105 9.49 -20.13 10.44
N ARG A 106 10.02 -21.32 10.76
CA ARG A 106 11.44 -21.57 11.00
C ARG A 106 12.13 -22.30 9.85
N GLY A 107 11.44 -22.43 8.71
CA GLY A 107 11.97 -23.07 7.51
C GLY A 107 12.15 -24.59 7.64
N LEU A 108 11.49 -25.21 8.62
CA LEU A 108 11.50 -26.66 8.79
C LEU A 108 10.54 -27.29 7.78
N THR A 109 10.91 -28.44 7.23
CA THR A 109 10.21 -29.05 6.10
C THR A 109 9.36 -30.25 6.50
N ARG A 110 9.48 -30.69 7.75
CA ARG A 110 8.67 -31.78 8.31
C ARG A 110 8.50 -31.65 9.81
N VAL A 111 7.46 -32.30 10.30
CA VAL A 111 7.23 -32.52 11.73
C VAL A 111 7.16 -34.01 11.99
N THR A 112 7.78 -34.46 13.08
CA THR A 112 7.77 -35.85 13.54
C THR A 112 7.13 -35.97 14.92
N LEU A 113 6.65 -37.16 15.28
CA LEU A 113 6.19 -37.49 16.64
C LEU A 113 6.36 -38.99 16.91
N CYS A 114 6.40 -39.38 18.19
CA CYS A 114 6.34 -40.79 18.62
C CYS A 114 5.02 -41.06 19.33
N THR A 115 4.35 -42.17 19.01
CA THR A 115 3.01 -42.42 19.55
C THR A 115 2.62 -43.90 19.60
N TYR A 116 1.62 -44.24 20.41
CA TYR A 116 1.02 -45.58 20.42
C TYR A 116 0.22 -45.85 19.14
N ARG A 117 0.53 -46.97 18.49
CA ARG A 117 -0.06 -47.38 17.21
C ARG A 117 -1.55 -47.68 17.30
N ASP A 118 -1.96 -48.35 18.39
CA ASP A 118 -3.29 -48.96 18.48
C ASP A 118 -4.25 -48.16 19.41
N VAL A 119 -3.80 -47.06 20.02
CA VAL A 119 -4.61 -46.20 20.90
C VAL A 119 -5.47 -45.22 20.07
N PRO A 120 -6.81 -45.18 20.21
CA PRO A 120 -7.69 -44.45 19.29
C PRO A 120 -7.43 -42.94 19.14
N TRP A 121 -6.97 -42.28 20.20
CA TRP A 121 -6.63 -40.85 20.20
C TRP A 121 -5.16 -40.55 19.84
N ASN A 122 -4.37 -41.57 19.51
CA ASN A 122 -2.97 -41.45 19.09
C ASN A 122 -2.82 -41.69 17.58
N ALA A 123 -2.15 -42.75 17.11
CA ALA A 123 -1.87 -42.92 15.68
C ALA A 123 -3.11 -42.82 14.77
N PRO A 124 -4.28 -43.43 15.08
CA PRO A 124 -5.49 -43.27 14.26
C PRO A 124 -6.03 -41.83 14.23
N TYR A 125 -5.76 -41.02 15.26
CA TYR A 125 -6.09 -39.60 15.26
C TYR A 125 -5.13 -38.82 14.35
N TYR A 126 -3.82 -39.03 14.46
CA TYR A 126 -2.85 -38.35 13.61
C TYR A 126 -2.99 -38.73 12.13
N GLN A 127 -3.29 -39.98 11.81
CA GLN A 127 -3.59 -40.40 10.43
C GLN A 127 -4.76 -39.62 9.83
N ARG A 128 -5.82 -39.35 10.60
CA ARG A 128 -6.94 -38.50 10.16
C ARG A 128 -6.53 -37.05 9.92
N LEU A 129 -5.45 -36.58 10.55
CA LEU A 129 -4.85 -35.26 10.35
C LEU A 129 -3.76 -35.24 9.24
N GLY A 130 -3.64 -36.34 8.48
CA GLY A 130 -2.70 -36.45 7.36
C GLY A 130 -1.27 -36.84 7.74
N TRP A 131 -1.06 -37.40 8.94
CA TRP A 131 0.24 -37.93 9.33
C TRP A 131 0.44 -39.36 8.79
N GLU A 132 1.66 -39.64 8.36
CA GLU A 132 2.07 -40.94 7.84
C GLU A 132 2.97 -41.67 8.83
N VAL A 133 3.01 -43.01 8.75
CA VAL A 133 3.93 -43.81 9.56
C VAL A 133 5.34 -43.63 9.00
N LEU A 134 6.30 -43.28 9.86
CA LEU A 134 7.70 -43.20 9.49
C LEU A 134 8.36 -44.57 9.75
N PRO A 135 8.79 -45.31 8.72
CA PRO A 135 9.42 -46.62 8.89
C PRO A 135 10.71 -46.55 9.73
N ASP A 136 10.99 -47.62 10.49
CA ASP A 136 12.14 -47.69 11.40
C ASP A 136 13.50 -47.50 10.68
N ASP A 137 13.61 -47.88 9.41
CA ASP A 137 14.81 -47.70 8.57
C ASP A 137 14.97 -46.28 8.01
N ALA A 138 13.94 -45.44 8.13
CA ALA A 138 13.94 -44.03 7.74
C ALA A 138 14.16 -43.08 8.92
N LEU A 139 14.33 -43.59 10.15
CA LEU A 139 14.60 -42.77 11.33
C LEU A 139 16.01 -42.17 11.28
N GLY A 140 16.09 -40.86 11.53
CA GLY A 140 17.37 -40.20 11.74
C GLY A 140 18.05 -40.64 13.05
N PRO A 141 19.33 -40.27 13.24
CA PRO A 141 20.11 -40.68 14.41
C PRO A 141 19.51 -40.21 15.74
N GLU A 142 18.99 -38.98 15.82
CA GLU A 142 18.43 -38.42 17.05
C GLU A 142 17.06 -39.04 17.36
N LEU A 143 16.19 -39.19 16.35
CA LEU A 143 14.89 -39.85 16.53
C LEU A 143 15.04 -41.33 16.88
N SER A 144 16.05 -42.02 16.31
CA SER A 144 16.39 -43.40 16.67
C SER A 144 16.86 -43.52 18.12
N ALA A 145 17.61 -42.54 18.62
CA ALA A 145 18.04 -42.49 20.02
C ALA A 145 16.85 -42.26 20.95
N LEU A 146 15.94 -41.35 20.60
CA LEU A 146 14.71 -41.09 21.35
C LEU A 146 13.85 -42.37 21.46
N ARG A 147 13.61 -43.08 20.34
CA ARG A 147 12.88 -44.36 20.34
C ARG A 147 13.57 -45.44 21.20
N ARG A 148 14.90 -45.41 21.30
CA ARG A 148 15.64 -46.32 22.21
C ARG A 148 15.45 -45.93 23.68
N HIS A 149 15.49 -44.64 23.99
CA HIS A 149 15.25 -44.14 25.33
C HIS A 149 13.84 -44.48 25.82
N GLU A 150 12.81 -44.29 24.98
CA GLU A 150 11.43 -44.69 25.29
C GLU A 150 11.31 -46.18 25.64
N ARG A 151 12.07 -47.05 24.96
CA ARG A 151 12.13 -48.49 25.25
C ARG A 151 12.75 -48.78 26.61
N GLU A 152 13.84 -48.10 26.94
CA GLU A 152 14.52 -48.23 28.24
C GLU A 152 13.62 -47.79 29.39
N LEU A 153 12.74 -46.80 29.16
CA LEU A 153 11.70 -46.35 30.09
C LEU A 153 10.49 -47.30 30.17
N GLY A 154 10.44 -48.37 29.37
CA GLY A 154 9.33 -49.33 29.37
C GLY A 154 8.05 -48.85 28.68
N LEU A 155 8.11 -47.74 27.91
CA LEU A 155 6.95 -47.16 27.25
C LEU A 155 6.43 -48.01 26.07
N GLU A 156 7.13 -49.08 25.67
CA GLU A 156 6.67 -50.07 24.68
C GLU A 156 5.79 -51.19 25.28
N ALA A 157 5.14 -50.95 26.42
CA ALA A 157 4.11 -51.87 26.94
C ALA A 157 2.98 -52.14 25.92
N GLN A 158 2.76 -51.21 24.98
CA GLN A 158 2.03 -51.43 23.73
C GLN A 158 2.86 -50.94 22.54
N PRO A 159 2.55 -51.40 21.31
CA PRO A 159 3.27 -51.01 20.11
C PRO A 159 3.30 -49.48 19.91
N ARG A 160 4.50 -48.90 19.92
CA ARG A 160 4.75 -47.50 19.58
C ARG A 160 5.36 -47.40 18.18
N GLN A 161 5.14 -46.27 17.53
CA GLN A 161 5.69 -45.98 16.21
C GLN A 161 6.02 -44.49 16.08
N ALA A 162 6.97 -44.18 15.21
CA ALA A 162 7.19 -42.81 14.76
C ALA A 162 6.21 -42.48 13.63
N MET A 163 5.79 -41.23 13.58
CA MET A 163 4.99 -40.68 12.49
C MET A 163 5.62 -39.39 11.99
N VAL A 164 5.41 -39.09 10.72
CA VAL A 164 5.88 -37.89 10.05
C VAL A 164 4.73 -37.23 9.32
N LYS A 165 4.75 -35.90 9.30
CA LYS A 165 3.99 -35.11 8.35
C LYS A 165 4.97 -34.21 7.63
N ASP A 166 5.13 -34.45 6.33
CA ASP A 166 5.87 -33.52 5.51
C ASP A 166 5.06 -32.22 5.46
N LEU A 167 5.71 -31.13 5.84
CA LEU A 167 5.15 -29.81 5.70
C LEU A 167 5.29 -29.48 4.22
N THR A 168 4.30 -29.89 3.44
CA THR A 168 4.06 -29.22 2.16
C THR A 168 3.82 -27.77 2.49
N MET A 169 4.88 -26.96 2.42
CA MET A 169 4.76 -25.66 1.78
C MET A 169 3.98 -25.98 0.52
N SER A 170 2.69 -25.64 0.45
CA SER A 170 2.04 -25.60 -0.86
C SER A 170 3.03 -24.80 -1.70
N LYS A 171 3.66 -25.43 -2.70
CA LYS A 171 4.54 -24.69 -3.60
C LYS A 171 3.63 -23.60 -4.11
N GLY A 172 3.84 -22.38 -3.61
CA GLY A 172 2.94 -21.29 -3.89
C GLY A 172 2.82 -21.16 -5.39
N THR A 173 1.74 -20.59 -5.87
CA THR A 173 1.57 -20.40 -7.31
C THR A 173 2.81 -19.71 -7.87
N PHE A 174 3.46 -20.35 -8.85
CA PHE A 174 4.72 -19.90 -9.47
C PHE A 174 5.92 -19.72 -8.53
N SER A 175 5.94 -20.37 -7.35
CA SER A 175 6.98 -20.18 -6.32
C SER A 175 8.36 -20.75 -6.68
N GLN A 176 8.50 -21.44 -7.82
CA GLN A 176 9.79 -21.89 -8.34
C GLN A 176 10.66 -20.75 -8.91
N TRP A 177 10.09 -19.55 -9.07
CA TRP A 177 10.82 -18.36 -9.53
C TRP A 177 10.77 -17.25 -8.48
N THR A 178 11.72 -16.31 -8.58
CA THR A 178 11.81 -15.17 -7.66
C THR A 178 10.93 -14.01 -8.15
N PRO A 179 10.05 -13.45 -7.31
CA PRO A 179 9.27 -12.25 -7.64
C PRO A 179 10.16 -11.08 -8.10
N SER A 180 9.75 -10.36 -9.15
CA SER A 180 10.48 -9.19 -9.69
C SER A 180 9.55 -8.03 -10.03
N ALA A 181 9.96 -6.82 -9.67
CA ALA A 181 9.21 -5.59 -9.95
C ALA A 181 9.39 -5.08 -11.39
N GLU A 182 10.22 -5.73 -12.21
CA GLU A 182 10.59 -5.21 -13.53
C GLU A 182 9.39 -4.99 -14.48
N ALA A 183 8.36 -5.83 -14.40
CA ALA A 183 7.14 -5.69 -15.18
C ALA A 183 6.31 -4.45 -14.78
N VAL A 184 6.46 -3.98 -13.55
CA VAL A 184 5.64 -2.92 -12.95
C VAL A 184 6.49 -1.74 -12.47
N GLY A 185 7.73 -1.63 -12.96
CA GLY A 185 8.69 -0.62 -12.51
C GLY A 185 8.26 0.82 -12.74
N TRP A 186 7.28 1.05 -13.62
CA TRP A 186 6.69 2.36 -13.88
C TRP A 186 5.77 2.86 -12.74
N LEU A 187 5.29 1.98 -11.85
CA LEU A 187 4.47 2.34 -10.68
C LEU A 187 5.23 3.02 -9.55
N GLN A 188 6.55 3.23 -9.70
CA GLN A 188 7.38 3.73 -8.62
C GLN A 188 6.95 5.14 -8.15
N PRO A 189 6.48 5.29 -6.90
CA PRO A 189 6.19 6.61 -6.36
C PRO A 189 7.49 7.38 -6.16
N ARG A 190 7.44 8.70 -6.36
CA ARG A 190 8.64 9.54 -6.45
C ARG A 190 9.44 9.72 -5.16
N ASN A 191 9.07 9.16 -4.00
CA ASN A 191 9.80 9.45 -2.76
C ASN A 191 10.01 8.33 -1.72
N TRP A 192 9.20 7.26 -1.56
CA TRP A 192 9.47 6.24 -0.51
C TRP A 192 8.88 4.85 -0.83
N GLY A 193 9.65 3.78 -0.54
CA GLY A 193 9.23 2.37 -0.52
C GLY A 193 8.96 1.74 -1.90
N HIS A 194 9.83 0.81 -2.33
CA HIS A 194 9.86 0.33 -3.73
C HIS A 194 9.88 -1.20 -3.87
N HIS A 195 9.32 -1.94 -2.92
CA HIS A 195 9.30 -3.41 -3.00
C HIS A 195 7.91 -3.95 -3.36
N LEU A 196 7.91 -5.16 -3.92
CA LEU A 196 6.72 -5.94 -4.17
C LEU A 196 6.09 -6.43 -2.86
N PRO A 197 4.79 -6.77 -2.83
CA PRO A 197 4.22 -7.48 -1.70
C PRO A 197 4.99 -8.79 -1.50
N THR A 198 5.48 -9.02 -0.29
CA THR A 198 6.18 -10.26 0.07
C THR A 198 5.22 -11.27 0.71
N ARG A 199 5.60 -12.56 0.68
CA ARG A 199 4.82 -13.62 1.34
C ARG A 199 4.73 -13.39 2.85
N ASP A 200 5.79 -12.89 3.48
CA ASP A 200 5.83 -12.58 4.91
C ASP A 200 4.87 -11.44 5.27
N GLU A 201 4.88 -10.33 4.51
CA GLU A 201 3.93 -9.22 4.71
C GLU A 201 2.49 -9.68 4.51
N CYS A 202 2.22 -10.42 3.44
CA CYS A 202 0.88 -10.96 3.20
C CYS A 202 0.43 -11.89 4.35
N ALA A 203 1.31 -12.77 4.81
CA ALA A 203 1.02 -13.67 5.93
C ALA A 203 0.75 -12.91 7.23
N LYS A 204 1.52 -11.83 7.51
CA LYS A 204 1.27 -10.94 8.65
C LYS A 204 -0.11 -10.31 8.58
N ILE A 205 -0.50 -9.76 7.41
CA ILE A 205 -1.83 -9.19 7.19
C ILE A 205 -2.93 -10.24 7.41
N VAL A 206 -2.77 -11.45 6.89
CA VAL A 206 -3.71 -12.56 7.10
C VAL A 206 -3.83 -12.94 8.58
N ARG A 207 -2.70 -13.03 9.30
CA ARG A 207 -2.70 -13.28 10.75
C ARG A 207 -3.41 -12.16 11.50
N ALA A 208 -3.22 -10.90 11.10
CA ALA A 208 -3.92 -9.80 11.75
C ALA A 208 -5.42 -9.84 11.54
N LEU A 209 -5.88 -10.21 10.34
CA LEU A 209 -7.31 -10.48 10.08
C LEU A 209 -7.88 -11.62 10.94
N ALA A 210 -7.02 -12.50 11.48
CA ALA A 210 -7.38 -13.53 12.46
C ALA A 210 -7.22 -13.09 13.93
N GLY A 211 -6.92 -11.81 14.18
CA GLY A 211 -6.82 -11.22 15.53
C GLY A 211 -5.40 -11.12 16.11
N HIS A 212 -4.36 -11.42 15.32
CA HIS A 212 -2.98 -11.20 15.74
C HIS A 212 -2.54 -9.73 15.56
N ARG A 213 -1.56 -9.28 16.32
CA ARG A 213 -0.93 -7.96 16.15
C ARG A 213 0.52 -8.10 15.69
N TRP A 214 1.08 -7.05 15.11
CA TRP A 214 2.52 -6.97 14.82
C TRP A 214 3.12 -5.69 15.39
N ASP A 215 4.38 -5.77 15.81
CA ASP A 215 5.09 -4.62 16.37
C ASP A 215 5.54 -3.64 15.28
N HIS A 216 5.92 -4.14 14.09
CA HIS A 216 6.38 -3.31 13.00
C HIS A 216 6.17 -3.97 11.62
N MET A 217 5.44 -3.29 10.75
CA MET A 217 5.34 -3.60 9.32
C MET A 217 5.04 -2.31 8.57
N TYR A 218 5.70 -2.11 7.43
CA TYR A 218 5.41 -1.00 6.53
C TYR A 218 5.08 -1.56 5.16
N LEU A 219 3.83 -1.39 4.72
CA LEU A 219 3.44 -1.75 3.37
C LEU A 219 3.73 -0.57 2.44
N ALA A 220 4.69 -0.74 1.53
CA ALA A 220 5.01 0.28 0.54
C ALA A 220 3.80 0.62 -0.34
N PRO A 221 3.64 1.88 -0.81
CA PRO A 221 2.52 2.27 -1.66
C PRO A 221 2.38 1.38 -2.91
N MET A 222 3.50 1.06 -3.56
CA MET A 222 3.53 0.15 -4.72
C MET A 222 3.00 -1.24 -4.36
N ALA A 223 3.36 -1.78 -3.19
CA ALA A 223 2.86 -3.07 -2.74
C ALA A 223 1.35 -3.03 -2.49
N GLY A 224 0.83 -1.93 -1.94
CA GLY A 224 -0.61 -1.70 -1.79
C GLY A 224 -1.35 -1.69 -3.13
N THR A 225 -0.88 -0.90 -4.10
CA THR A 225 -1.47 -0.88 -5.46
C THR A 225 -1.47 -2.28 -6.09
N LEU A 226 -0.36 -3.02 -5.98
CA LEU A 226 -0.24 -4.37 -6.57
C LEU A 226 -1.03 -5.45 -5.83
N LEU A 227 -1.39 -5.23 -4.56
CA LEU A 227 -2.34 -6.08 -3.84
C LEU A 227 -3.78 -5.86 -4.35
N LEU A 228 -4.18 -4.63 -4.65
CA LEU A 228 -5.51 -4.36 -5.23
C LEU A 228 -5.58 -4.64 -6.73
N HIS A 229 -4.47 -4.50 -7.45
CA HIS A 229 -4.43 -4.54 -8.91
C HIS A 229 -3.33 -5.47 -9.43
N PRO A 230 -3.38 -6.78 -9.12
CA PRO A 230 -2.34 -7.72 -9.53
C PRO A 230 -2.34 -8.02 -11.05
N GLU A 231 -3.38 -7.65 -11.79
CA GLU A 231 -3.40 -7.65 -13.26
C GLU A 231 -2.30 -6.80 -13.90
N LEU A 232 -1.79 -5.79 -13.18
CA LEU A 232 -0.70 -4.95 -13.66
C LEU A 232 0.58 -5.74 -13.91
N PHE A 233 0.80 -6.84 -13.17
CA PHE A 233 1.91 -7.76 -13.45
C PHE A 233 1.77 -8.40 -14.83
N LEU A 234 0.56 -8.83 -15.19
CA LEU A 234 0.28 -9.47 -16.47
C LEU A 234 0.46 -8.47 -17.61
N ALA A 235 -0.08 -7.25 -17.45
CA ALA A 235 0.08 -6.17 -18.41
C ALA A 235 1.56 -5.87 -18.72
N GLY A 236 2.38 -5.75 -17.67
CA GLY A 236 3.82 -5.54 -17.81
C GLY A 236 4.58 -6.73 -18.43
N ALA A 237 4.15 -7.96 -18.15
CA ALA A 237 4.72 -9.17 -18.71
C ALA A 237 4.36 -9.37 -20.20
N CYS A 238 3.24 -8.81 -20.66
CA CYS A 238 2.80 -8.82 -22.05
C CYS A 238 3.53 -7.81 -22.95
N ARG A 239 4.56 -7.12 -22.45
CA ARG A 239 5.32 -6.17 -23.26
C ARG A 239 6.12 -6.84 -24.39
N PRO A 240 6.36 -6.16 -25.52
CA PRO A 240 7.23 -6.66 -26.58
C PRO A 240 8.61 -7.04 -26.05
N PHE A 241 9.12 -8.20 -26.46
CA PHE A 241 10.40 -8.77 -26.00
C PHE A 241 10.54 -8.92 -24.48
N ALA A 242 9.44 -9.11 -23.75
CA ALA A 242 9.54 -9.58 -22.37
C ALA A 242 10.44 -10.83 -22.32
N SER A 243 11.56 -10.75 -21.60
CA SER A 243 12.44 -11.89 -21.43
C SER A 243 11.75 -12.96 -20.59
N ALA A 244 12.22 -14.21 -20.69
CA ALA A 244 11.71 -15.28 -19.83
C ALA A 244 11.86 -14.92 -18.33
N GLU A 245 12.88 -14.15 -17.95
CA GLU A 245 13.09 -13.69 -16.57
C GLU A 245 12.02 -12.68 -16.13
N VAL A 246 11.65 -11.73 -16.99
CA VAL A 246 10.57 -10.77 -16.71
C VAL A 246 9.25 -11.48 -16.51
N ILE A 247 8.91 -12.42 -17.40
CA ILE A 247 7.65 -13.17 -17.33
C ILE A 247 7.62 -14.02 -16.06
N ARG A 248 8.70 -14.74 -15.75
CA ARG A 248 8.81 -15.57 -14.53
C ARG A 248 8.74 -14.73 -13.26
N GLY A 249 9.41 -13.58 -13.23
CA GLY A 249 9.40 -12.68 -12.09
C GLY A 249 8.04 -12.04 -11.84
N ALA A 250 7.33 -11.64 -12.91
CA ALA A 250 5.97 -11.14 -12.82
C ALA A 250 4.98 -12.22 -12.37
N ALA A 251 5.08 -13.44 -12.93
CA ALA A 251 4.26 -14.58 -12.52
C ALA A 251 4.47 -14.92 -11.03
N ALA A 252 5.72 -14.98 -10.57
CA ALA A 252 6.03 -15.23 -9.16
C ALA A 252 5.47 -14.13 -8.24
N ALA A 253 5.55 -12.86 -8.64
CA ALA A 253 4.97 -11.74 -7.88
C ALA A 253 3.44 -11.80 -7.81
N PHE A 254 2.79 -12.08 -8.94
CA PHE A 254 1.34 -12.36 -8.99
C PHE A 254 0.95 -13.53 -8.07
N GLY A 255 1.75 -14.60 -8.08
CA GLY A 255 1.54 -15.77 -7.23
C GLY A 255 1.54 -15.46 -5.74
N VAL A 256 2.36 -14.50 -5.28
CA VAL A 256 2.32 -14.03 -3.87
C VAL A 256 0.96 -13.43 -3.52
N VAL A 257 0.41 -12.58 -4.39
CA VAL A 257 -0.89 -11.95 -4.16
C VAL A 257 -2.02 -12.99 -4.22
N LEU A 258 -2.00 -13.86 -5.22
CA LEU A 258 -2.98 -14.93 -5.38
C LEU A 258 -3.02 -15.85 -4.15
N ASP A 259 -1.86 -16.36 -3.73
CA ASP A 259 -1.78 -17.31 -2.62
C ASP A 259 -2.17 -16.68 -1.27
N SER A 260 -2.10 -15.34 -1.15
CA SER A 260 -2.45 -14.64 0.10
C SER A 260 -3.95 -14.63 0.41
N GLY A 261 -4.81 -14.71 -0.61
CA GLY A 261 -6.26 -14.54 -0.46
C GLY A 261 -6.72 -13.14 0.00
N LEU A 262 -5.81 -12.16 0.04
CA LEU A 262 -6.07 -10.77 0.44
C LEU A 262 -6.76 -9.96 -0.68
N HIS A 263 -6.43 -10.26 -1.93
CA HIS A 263 -7.15 -9.72 -3.08
C HIS A 263 -8.47 -10.47 -3.25
N ARG A 264 -9.57 -9.70 -3.26
CA ARG A 264 -10.92 -10.15 -3.60
C ARG A 264 -11.55 -9.09 -4.51
N PRO A 265 -12.56 -9.43 -5.32
CA PRO A 265 -13.21 -8.45 -6.19
C PRO A 265 -13.78 -7.22 -5.47
N GLY A 266 -14.09 -7.36 -4.17
CA GLY A 266 -14.55 -6.27 -3.33
C GLY A 266 -13.45 -5.54 -2.55
N SER A 267 -12.21 -6.02 -2.50
CA SER A 267 -11.17 -5.48 -1.62
C SER A 267 -10.97 -3.98 -1.82
N VAL A 268 -10.80 -3.24 -0.73
CA VAL A 268 -10.56 -1.79 -0.77
C VAL A 268 -9.46 -1.35 0.15
N PHE A 269 -8.76 -0.29 -0.27
CA PHE A 269 -7.92 0.52 0.60
C PHE A 269 -8.68 1.79 0.97
N PHE A 270 -8.69 2.14 2.25
CA PHE A 270 -9.14 3.44 2.73
C PHE A 270 -8.16 3.99 3.75
N ARG A 271 -8.19 5.30 3.96
CA ARG A 271 -7.34 6.00 4.93
C ARG A 271 -8.16 6.88 5.86
N THR A 272 -7.64 7.19 7.03
CA THR A 272 -8.18 8.27 7.88
C THR A 272 -7.77 9.63 7.33
N ALA A 273 -8.56 10.67 7.62
CA ALA A 273 -8.10 12.04 7.46
C ALA A 273 -6.81 12.28 8.29
N PRO A 274 -5.86 13.10 7.81
CA PRO A 274 -4.63 13.42 8.52
C PRO A 274 -4.88 14.10 9.88
N ARG A 275 -4.04 13.79 10.88
CA ARG A 275 -4.04 14.41 12.22
C ARG A 275 -2.63 14.65 12.72
N THR A 276 -2.42 15.68 13.53
CA THR A 276 -1.09 16.03 14.07
C THR A 276 -0.47 14.96 14.97
N GLU A 277 -1.29 14.18 15.68
CA GLU A 277 -0.85 13.10 16.55
C GLU A 277 -0.50 11.84 15.74
N LEU A 278 0.71 11.29 15.92
CA LEU A 278 1.11 10.03 15.27
C LEU A 278 0.33 8.82 15.82
N HIS A 279 0.14 8.77 17.13
CA HIS A 279 -0.46 7.64 17.84
C HIS A 279 -1.64 8.11 18.68
N TRP A 280 -2.79 8.33 18.04
CA TRP A 280 -4.07 8.62 18.70
C TRP A 280 -4.83 7.30 19.03
N GLY A 281 -4.06 6.29 19.42
CA GLY A 281 -4.54 5.00 19.89
C GLY A 281 -4.59 3.88 18.86
N LEU A 282 -4.17 4.08 17.60
CA LEU A 282 -4.08 3.02 16.57
C LEU A 282 -2.70 2.35 16.54
N GLU A 283 -2.72 1.03 16.36
CA GLU A 283 -1.52 0.19 16.18
C GLU A 283 -1.59 -0.62 14.87
N GLY A 284 -0.42 -1.02 14.37
CA GLY A 284 -0.32 -1.92 13.22
C GLY A 284 -0.96 -3.28 13.51
N GLY A 285 -1.79 -3.77 12.59
CA GLY A 285 -2.52 -5.02 12.75
C GLY A 285 -3.82 -4.87 13.56
N GLU A 286 -4.16 -3.67 14.03
CA GLU A 286 -5.43 -3.44 14.72
C GLU A 286 -6.63 -3.62 13.77
N LEU A 287 -7.68 -4.30 14.26
CA LEU A 287 -8.89 -4.53 13.51
C LEU A 287 -9.92 -3.42 13.72
N VAL A 288 -10.58 -3.03 12.63
CA VAL A 288 -11.69 -2.08 12.61
C VAL A 288 -12.88 -2.75 11.95
N GLU A 289 -14.02 -2.75 12.64
CA GLU A 289 -15.26 -3.31 12.08
C GLU A 289 -15.75 -2.49 10.88
N THR A 290 -16.14 -3.18 9.81
CA THR A 290 -16.77 -2.59 8.63
C THR A 290 -18.04 -3.35 8.25
N PRO A 291 -18.91 -2.80 7.39
CA PRO A 291 -20.17 -3.44 7.02
C PRO A 291 -20.05 -4.85 6.42
N THR A 292 -18.86 -5.24 5.92
CA THR A 292 -18.64 -6.53 5.25
C THR A 292 -17.53 -7.36 5.91
N GLY A 293 -17.21 -7.08 7.17
CA GLY A 293 -16.19 -7.76 7.95
C GLY A 293 -15.06 -6.83 8.41
N PRO A 294 -14.08 -7.33 9.16
CA PRO A 294 -13.02 -6.51 9.70
C PRO A 294 -12.06 -6.01 8.61
N ALA A 295 -11.66 -4.74 8.75
CA ALA A 295 -10.52 -4.15 8.08
C ALA A 295 -9.31 -4.14 9.03
N VAL A 296 -8.10 -4.14 8.49
CA VAL A 296 -6.86 -4.14 9.26
C VAL A 296 -6.06 -2.87 9.03
N ALA A 297 -5.60 -2.24 10.12
CA ALA A 297 -4.68 -1.11 10.09
C ALA A 297 -3.30 -1.57 9.63
N LEU A 298 -2.79 -1.02 8.53
CA LEU A 298 -1.53 -1.45 7.94
C LEU A 298 -0.34 -0.63 8.44
N ASN A 299 -0.34 0.66 8.10
CA ASN A 299 0.75 1.57 8.38
C ASN A 299 0.23 3.01 8.54
N SER A 300 0.96 3.77 9.35
CA SER A 300 0.82 5.22 9.45
C SER A 300 1.71 5.92 8.41
N GLY A 301 1.20 6.96 7.76
CA GLY A 301 1.93 7.83 6.85
C GLY A 301 1.85 9.29 7.27
N TYR A 302 2.90 10.06 7.05
CA TYR A 302 2.91 11.51 7.32
C TYR A 302 2.72 12.29 6.02
N ARG A 303 1.63 13.05 5.92
CA ARG A 303 1.39 14.02 4.86
C ARG A 303 1.85 15.40 5.31
N GLY A 304 3.14 15.68 5.13
CA GLY A 304 3.70 17.04 5.16
C GLY A 304 3.12 17.97 6.23
N ASP A 305 2.24 18.86 5.82
CA ASP A 305 1.57 19.88 6.62
C ASP A 305 0.21 19.44 7.22
N GLU A 306 -0.45 18.43 6.62
CA GLU A 306 -1.76 17.92 7.06
C GLU A 306 -1.66 16.99 8.29
N GLY A 307 -0.52 16.30 8.47
CA GLY A 307 -0.25 15.42 9.62
C GLY A 307 -0.22 13.92 9.28
N TRP A 308 -0.39 13.07 10.29
CA TRP A 308 -0.40 11.61 10.22
C TRP A 308 -1.75 11.02 9.81
N GLU A 309 -1.75 10.15 8.81
CA GLU A 309 -2.87 9.32 8.37
C GLU A 309 -2.59 7.84 8.60
N TRP A 310 -3.64 7.01 8.66
CA TRP A 310 -3.54 5.55 8.71
C TRP A 310 -4.17 4.92 7.48
N LEU A 311 -3.48 3.95 6.88
CA LEU A 311 -3.98 3.13 5.78
C LEU A 311 -4.57 1.81 6.28
N PHE A 312 -5.71 1.41 5.71
CA PHE A 312 -6.45 0.21 6.08
C PHE A 312 -6.79 -0.66 4.87
N LEU A 313 -6.57 -1.97 4.97
CA LEU A 313 -7.09 -2.95 4.02
C LEU A 313 -8.41 -3.53 4.52
N SER A 314 -9.45 -3.48 3.69
CA SER A 314 -10.70 -4.20 3.91
C SER A 314 -10.91 -5.24 2.80
N PRO A 315 -10.66 -6.54 3.07
CA PRO A 315 -10.86 -7.59 2.06
C PRO A 315 -12.33 -7.77 1.66
N GLY A 316 -13.26 -7.45 2.57
CA GLY A 316 -14.70 -7.52 2.31
C GLY A 316 -15.24 -6.33 1.52
N GLY A 317 -14.46 -5.26 1.35
CA GLY A 317 -14.85 -4.06 0.61
C GLY A 317 -15.67 -3.02 1.38
N GLY A 318 -15.99 -3.31 2.63
CA GLY A 318 -16.73 -2.44 3.52
C GLY A 318 -15.84 -1.31 3.99
N ILE A 319 -16.43 -0.12 4.07
CA ILE A 319 -15.76 1.10 4.52
C ILE A 319 -16.60 1.66 5.67
N PRO A 320 -16.01 1.89 6.85
CA PRO A 320 -16.73 2.52 7.96
C PRO A 320 -16.94 4.01 7.69
N ALA A 321 -17.86 4.66 8.41
CA ALA A 321 -18.01 6.13 8.29
C ALA A 321 -16.82 6.88 8.89
N GLU A 322 -16.29 6.37 9.99
CA GLU A 322 -15.15 6.92 10.72
C GLU A 322 -14.38 5.79 11.41
N VAL A 323 -13.11 6.05 11.71
CA VAL A 323 -12.28 5.19 12.56
C VAL A 323 -11.86 6.00 13.77
N LYS A 324 -12.25 5.56 14.97
CA LYS A 324 -11.95 6.25 16.24
C LYS A 324 -12.28 7.76 16.19
N GLY A 325 -13.45 8.10 15.64
CA GLY A 325 -13.94 9.47 15.52
C GLY A 325 -13.31 10.30 14.40
N VAL A 326 -12.53 9.68 13.50
CA VAL A 326 -11.88 10.36 12.37
C VAL A 326 -12.51 9.92 11.05
N PRO A 327 -12.99 10.85 10.22
CA PRO A 327 -13.54 10.54 8.90
C PRO A 327 -12.53 9.79 8.03
N ILE A 328 -13.05 8.94 7.14
CA ILE A 328 -12.23 8.20 6.18
C ILE A 328 -12.26 8.82 4.79
N GLN A 329 -11.28 8.43 3.98
CA GLN A 329 -11.23 8.67 2.54
C GLN A 329 -10.95 7.35 1.83
N LEU A 330 -11.75 7.02 0.82
CA LEU A 330 -11.44 5.91 -0.08
C LEU A 330 -10.12 6.20 -0.80
N VAL A 331 -9.18 5.26 -0.74
CA VAL A 331 -7.92 5.34 -1.47
C VAL A 331 -8.12 4.72 -2.84
N ASP A 332 -8.54 3.46 -2.87
CA ASP A 332 -8.72 2.70 -4.11
C ASP A 332 -9.54 1.43 -3.88
N ARG A 333 -10.05 0.82 -4.95
CA ARG A 333 -10.83 -0.43 -4.95
C ARG A 333 -10.22 -1.43 -5.90
N SER A 334 -10.28 -2.72 -5.57
CA SER A 334 -9.92 -3.79 -6.50
C SER A 334 -10.66 -3.63 -7.83
N SER A 335 -9.96 -3.96 -8.91
CA SER A 335 -10.48 -4.02 -10.28
C SER A 335 -11.49 -5.14 -10.51
N GLY A 336 -11.75 -6.00 -9.50
CA GLY A 336 -12.78 -7.02 -9.59
C GLY A 336 -12.39 -8.26 -10.40
N ILE A 337 -11.10 -8.42 -10.72
CA ILE A 337 -10.63 -9.44 -11.66
C ILE A 337 -10.79 -10.86 -11.15
N ASP A 338 -10.91 -11.80 -12.09
CA ASP A 338 -10.78 -13.23 -11.83
C ASP A 338 -9.29 -13.62 -11.82
N LEU A 339 -8.77 -13.93 -10.62
CA LEU A 339 -7.37 -14.33 -10.45
C LEU A 339 -7.06 -15.70 -11.07
N ASP A 340 -8.03 -16.61 -11.18
CA ASP A 340 -7.82 -17.90 -11.82
C ASP A 340 -7.63 -17.73 -13.34
N ALA A 341 -8.38 -16.82 -13.95
CA ALA A 341 -8.19 -16.45 -15.36
C ALA A 341 -6.81 -15.81 -15.61
N HIS A 342 -6.34 -14.96 -14.68
CA HIS A 342 -5.00 -14.38 -14.76
C HIS A 342 -3.89 -15.40 -14.54
N ARG A 343 -4.08 -16.38 -13.63
CA ARG A 343 -3.16 -17.53 -13.48
C ARG A 343 -3.03 -18.29 -14.80
N ALA A 344 -4.15 -18.63 -15.43
CA ALA A 344 -4.15 -19.32 -16.73
C ALA A 344 -3.45 -18.50 -17.82
N ALA A 345 -3.62 -17.18 -17.84
CA ALA A 345 -2.92 -16.30 -18.77
C ALA A 345 -1.40 -16.28 -18.53
N PHE A 346 -0.95 -16.26 -17.27
CA PHE A 346 0.47 -16.41 -16.96
C PHE A 346 1.04 -17.77 -17.40
N GLU A 347 0.28 -18.86 -17.27
CA GLU A 347 0.69 -20.18 -17.77
C GLU A 347 0.93 -20.15 -19.29
N VAL A 348 0.07 -19.46 -20.05
CA VAL A 348 0.26 -19.23 -21.49
C VAL A 348 1.54 -18.45 -21.76
N LEU A 349 1.77 -17.31 -21.08
CA LEU A 349 2.99 -16.52 -21.26
C LEU A 349 4.27 -17.29 -20.92
N LEU A 350 4.23 -18.12 -19.87
CA LEU A 350 5.37 -18.93 -19.44
C LEU A 350 5.73 -20.02 -20.46
N HIS A 351 4.74 -20.50 -21.22
CA HIS A 351 4.92 -21.49 -22.29
C HIS A 351 5.26 -20.85 -23.65
N ASP A 352 4.49 -19.86 -24.08
CA ASP A 352 4.54 -19.29 -25.43
C ASP A 352 5.45 -18.05 -25.55
N GLY A 353 5.76 -17.39 -24.42
CA GLY A 353 6.42 -16.08 -24.38
C GLY A 353 5.44 -14.91 -24.51
N GLY A 354 5.98 -13.70 -24.59
CA GLY A 354 5.18 -12.47 -24.74
C GLY A 354 4.48 -12.37 -26.11
N PRO A 355 3.35 -11.64 -26.20
CA PRO A 355 2.62 -11.47 -27.45
C PRO A 355 3.46 -10.74 -28.51
N GLY A 356 3.06 -10.92 -29.78
CA GLY A 356 3.60 -10.14 -30.88
C GLY A 356 3.20 -8.65 -30.79
N TRP A 357 4.03 -7.78 -31.36
CA TRP A 357 3.73 -6.35 -31.43
C TRP A 357 2.84 -6.01 -32.63
N ASP A 358 1.70 -5.37 -32.37
CA ASP A 358 0.86 -4.75 -33.40
C ASP A 358 1.39 -3.32 -33.68
N PRO A 359 2.03 -3.06 -34.84
CA PRO A 359 2.55 -1.73 -35.15
C PRO A 359 1.45 -0.69 -35.36
N THR A 360 0.20 -1.10 -35.63
CA THR A 360 -0.94 -0.19 -35.85
C THR A 360 -1.62 0.25 -34.56
N ALA A 361 -1.39 -0.48 -33.45
CA ALA A 361 -2.01 -0.21 -32.15
C ALA A 361 -1.72 1.22 -31.62
N PRO A 362 -0.46 1.71 -31.62
CA PRO A 362 -0.18 3.09 -31.20
C PRO A 362 -0.87 4.14 -32.09
N GLU A 363 -0.96 3.90 -33.39
CA GLU A 363 -1.57 4.84 -34.35
C GLU A 363 -3.08 4.94 -34.13
N ARG A 364 -3.76 3.80 -33.90
CA ARG A 364 -5.17 3.77 -33.51
C ARG A 364 -5.41 4.49 -32.18
N PHE A 365 -4.55 4.26 -31.20
CA PHE A 365 -4.64 4.91 -29.89
C PHE A 365 -4.51 6.43 -30.02
N VAL A 366 -3.53 6.92 -30.79
CA VAL A 366 -3.32 8.36 -31.05
C VAL A 366 -4.49 8.97 -31.78
N ALA A 367 -5.02 8.29 -32.81
CA ALA A 367 -6.14 8.79 -33.60
C ALA A 367 -7.40 9.03 -32.74
N ALA A 368 -7.59 8.25 -31.68
CA ALA A 368 -8.74 8.37 -30.79
C ALA A 368 -8.51 9.27 -29.57
N THR A 369 -7.27 9.38 -29.08
CA THR A 369 -6.96 10.09 -27.81
C THR A 369 -6.28 11.44 -28.01
N GLY A 370 -5.70 11.69 -29.18
CA GLY A 370 -4.88 12.88 -29.45
C GLY A 370 -3.48 12.85 -28.81
N TRP A 371 -3.07 11.73 -28.21
CA TRP A 371 -1.77 11.60 -27.56
C TRP A 371 -0.59 11.75 -28.53
N PRO A 372 0.59 12.17 -28.07
CA PRO A 372 1.81 12.07 -28.86
C PRO A 372 2.11 10.60 -29.21
N LEU A 373 2.38 10.31 -30.48
CA LEU A 373 2.71 8.95 -30.94
C LEU A 373 3.86 8.28 -30.17
N PRO A 374 4.97 8.98 -29.83
CA PRO A 374 5.99 8.43 -28.96
C PRO A 374 5.48 7.97 -27.58
N ALA A 375 4.55 8.70 -26.96
CA ALA A 375 3.98 8.33 -25.66
C ALA A 375 3.09 7.08 -25.77
N ALA A 376 2.25 7.00 -26.80
CA ALA A 376 1.41 5.83 -27.07
C ALA A 376 2.27 4.56 -27.29
N LYS A 377 3.37 4.67 -28.04
CA LYS A 377 4.31 3.57 -28.25
C LYS A 377 4.93 3.08 -26.93
N ILE A 378 5.34 3.98 -26.05
CA ILE A 378 5.95 3.63 -24.76
C ILE A 378 4.91 3.00 -23.81
N LEU A 379 3.70 3.55 -23.76
CA LEU A 379 2.59 3.01 -22.96
C LEU A 379 2.29 1.55 -23.36
N LEU A 380 2.04 1.31 -24.65
CA LEU A 380 1.70 -0.01 -25.17
C LEU A 380 2.88 -1.00 -25.11
N ALA A 381 4.11 -0.50 -24.99
CA ALA A 381 5.30 -1.31 -24.75
C ALA A 381 5.53 -1.63 -23.25
N GLY A 382 4.57 -1.35 -22.37
CA GLY A 382 4.67 -1.64 -20.93
C GLY A 382 5.58 -0.67 -20.17
N MET A 383 5.85 0.51 -20.72
CA MET A 383 6.60 1.61 -20.08
C MET A 383 7.96 1.20 -19.47
N PRO A 384 8.85 0.54 -20.22
CA PRO A 384 10.05 -0.09 -19.66
C PRO A 384 11.11 0.93 -19.23
N GLY A 385 11.27 1.16 -17.92
CA GLY A 385 12.27 2.07 -17.35
C GLY A 385 11.82 3.54 -17.26
N LEU A 386 10.50 3.77 -17.25
CA LEU A 386 9.89 5.10 -17.17
C LEU A 386 10.30 5.90 -15.91
N ASP A 387 10.65 5.19 -14.84
CA ASP A 387 11.09 5.70 -13.54
C ASP A 387 12.51 6.29 -13.55
N SER A 388 13.35 5.88 -14.52
CA SER A 388 14.75 6.30 -14.63
C SER A 388 14.92 7.83 -14.59
N CYS A 389 15.98 8.29 -13.93
CA CYS A 389 16.36 9.70 -13.86
C CYS A 389 17.25 10.16 -15.04
N TYR A 390 17.77 9.23 -15.84
CA TYR A 390 18.67 9.56 -16.95
C TYR A 390 17.92 10.05 -18.18
N HIS A 391 18.53 10.95 -18.97
CA HIS A 391 17.93 11.39 -20.25
C HIS A 391 17.93 10.27 -21.30
N ASN A 392 19.01 9.50 -21.42
CA ASN A 392 19.08 8.30 -22.25
C ASN A 392 18.80 7.05 -21.39
N TRP A 393 17.54 6.89 -20.99
CA TRP A 393 17.09 5.85 -20.06
C TRP A 393 16.68 4.54 -20.75
N MET A 394 16.09 4.63 -21.94
CA MET A 394 15.56 3.46 -22.64
C MET A 394 16.70 2.66 -23.32
N PRO A 395 16.79 1.33 -23.10
CA PRO A 395 17.76 0.49 -23.77
C PRO A 395 17.71 0.67 -25.30
N LYS A 396 18.90 0.77 -25.93
CA LYS A 396 19.03 1.04 -27.38
C LYS A 396 18.17 0.11 -28.23
N GLN A 397 18.16 -1.18 -27.91
CA GLN A 397 17.39 -2.20 -28.64
C GLN A 397 15.87 -1.93 -28.61
N ILE A 398 15.33 -1.59 -27.44
CA ILE A 398 13.89 -1.27 -27.28
C ILE A 398 13.57 0.04 -28.00
N ARG A 399 14.44 1.05 -27.87
CA ARG A 399 14.25 2.34 -28.51
C ARG A 399 14.26 2.25 -30.05
N GLU A 400 15.18 1.47 -30.62
CA GLU A 400 15.24 1.21 -32.06
C GLU A 400 14.03 0.42 -32.55
N PHE A 401 13.58 -0.56 -31.76
CA PHE A 401 12.37 -1.33 -32.07
C PHE A 401 11.11 -0.46 -32.15
N LEU A 402 10.94 0.48 -31.20
CA LEU A 402 9.82 1.43 -31.23
C LEU A 402 9.99 2.51 -32.31
N GLY A 403 11.14 2.58 -32.97
CA GLY A 403 11.46 3.60 -33.96
C GLY A 403 11.56 5.00 -33.35
N LEU A 404 12.10 5.12 -32.13
CA LEU A 404 12.19 6.37 -31.39
C LEU A 404 13.61 6.94 -31.37
N LYS A 405 13.73 8.26 -31.49
CA LYS A 405 14.96 8.98 -31.15
C LYS A 405 15.05 9.19 -29.64
N VAL A 406 16.26 9.47 -29.14
CA VAL A 406 16.49 9.70 -27.70
C VAL A 406 15.64 10.87 -27.19
N CYS A 407 15.58 11.99 -27.92
CA CYS A 407 14.76 13.14 -27.52
C CYS A 407 13.26 12.84 -27.56
N GLU A 408 12.77 12.12 -28.57
CA GLU A 408 11.35 11.72 -28.66
C GLU A 408 10.95 10.84 -27.47
N ALA A 409 11.80 9.90 -27.06
CA ALA A 409 11.56 9.08 -25.88
C ALA A 409 11.63 9.88 -24.56
N ALA A 410 12.50 10.89 -24.48
CA ALA A 410 12.58 11.77 -23.31
C ALA A 410 11.30 12.61 -23.14
N THR A 411 10.85 13.31 -24.19
CA THR A 411 9.62 14.11 -24.18
C THR A 411 8.38 13.24 -23.92
N ALA A 412 8.32 12.05 -24.52
CA ALA A 412 7.24 11.10 -24.28
C ALA A 412 7.18 10.62 -22.82
N ARG A 413 8.34 10.40 -22.19
CA ARG A 413 8.41 10.05 -20.78
C ARG A 413 7.89 11.18 -19.90
N GLU A 414 8.24 12.43 -20.19
CA GLU A 414 7.73 13.59 -19.44
C GLU A 414 6.21 13.67 -19.54
N PHE A 415 5.66 13.54 -20.75
CA PHE A 415 4.21 13.45 -20.95
C PHE A 415 3.56 12.36 -20.10
N LEU A 416 4.10 11.12 -20.13
CA LEU A 416 3.55 10.00 -19.35
C LEU A 416 3.68 10.25 -17.84
N ARG A 417 4.83 10.76 -17.38
CA ARG A 417 5.06 11.07 -15.97
C ARG A 417 4.21 12.23 -15.46
N ASP A 418 3.69 13.07 -16.35
CA ASP A 418 2.80 14.17 -15.98
C ASP A 418 1.37 13.70 -15.75
N LEU A 419 0.95 12.56 -16.30
CA LEU A 419 -0.38 12.01 -16.08
C LEU A 419 -0.59 11.64 -14.60
N ASP A 420 -1.86 11.61 -14.19
CA ASP A 420 -2.23 11.08 -12.88
C ASP A 420 -1.90 9.59 -12.82
N ASP A 421 -1.24 9.15 -11.73
CA ASP A 421 -0.82 7.75 -11.55
C ASP A 421 -2.05 6.81 -11.53
N GLY A 422 -3.15 7.26 -10.92
CA GLY A 422 -4.42 6.52 -10.91
C GLY A 422 -5.04 6.39 -12.31
N LEU A 423 -4.95 7.42 -13.14
CA LEU A 423 -5.37 7.35 -14.55
C LEU A 423 -4.49 6.37 -15.35
N LEU A 424 -3.17 6.39 -15.17
CA LEU A 424 -2.28 5.43 -15.82
C LEU A 424 -2.61 3.99 -15.42
N VAL A 425 -2.83 3.74 -14.12
CA VAL A 425 -3.31 2.44 -13.61
C VAL A 425 -4.60 2.03 -14.31
N LYS A 426 -5.63 2.90 -14.32
CA LYS A 426 -6.92 2.61 -14.99
C LYS A 426 -6.77 2.31 -16.47
N LEU A 427 -5.91 3.03 -17.19
CA LEU A 427 -5.65 2.76 -18.61
C LEU A 427 -5.03 1.38 -18.79
N VAL A 428 -3.99 1.04 -18.02
CA VAL A 428 -3.35 -0.28 -18.12
C VAL A 428 -4.34 -1.39 -17.75
N GLN A 429 -5.17 -1.19 -16.72
CA GLN A 429 -6.24 -2.11 -16.32
C GLN A 429 -7.24 -2.37 -17.45
N ALA A 430 -7.71 -1.31 -18.09
CA ALA A 430 -8.63 -1.43 -19.22
C ALA A 430 -8.00 -2.28 -20.34
N GLY A 431 -6.71 -2.08 -20.61
CA GLY A 431 -5.96 -2.85 -21.61
C GLY A 431 -5.71 -4.32 -21.26
N VAL A 432 -5.81 -4.72 -20.00
CA VAL A 432 -5.62 -6.11 -19.52
C VAL A 432 -6.91 -6.77 -19.01
N SER A 433 -8.05 -6.12 -19.21
CA SER A 433 -9.36 -6.59 -18.72
C SER A 433 -9.75 -8.00 -19.20
N ASP A 434 -9.32 -8.41 -20.40
CA ASP A 434 -9.38 -9.80 -20.89
C ASP A 434 -7.97 -10.40 -20.91
N PRO A 435 -7.55 -11.15 -19.87
CA PRO A 435 -6.19 -11.60 -19.71
C PRO A 435 -5.75 -12.58 -20.82
N LEU A 436 -6.66 -13.43 -21.31
CA LEU A 436 -6.34 -14.39 -22.37
C LEU A 436 -6.22 -13.71 -23.75
N ARG A 437 -6.99 -12.67 -24.01
CA ARG A 437 -6.79 -11.80 -25.17
C ARG A 437 -5.44 -11.08 -25.07
N THR A 438 -5.11 -10.52 -23.90
CA THR A 438 -3.90 -9.73 -23.72
C THR A 438 -2.63 -10.54 -23.97
N VAL A 439 -2.55 -11.79 -23.50
CA VAL A 439 -1.37 -12.65 -23.74
C VAL A 439 -1.21 -13.06 -25.20
N ARG A 440 -2.27 -12.96 -26.02
CA ARG A 440 -2.22 -13.29 -27.45
C ARG A 440 -1.99 -12.07 -28.34
N HIS A 441 -2.53 -10.92 -27.96
CA HIS A 441 -2.64 -9.74 -28.83
C HIS A 441 -2.03 -8.47 -28.24
N GLY A 442 -1.49 -8.52 -27.02
CA GLY A 442 -1.07 -7.33 -26.27
C GLY A 442 -2.26 -6.56 -25.69
N LEU A 443 -1.99 -5.38 -25.12
CA LEU A 443 -2.99 -4.55 -24.46
C LEU A 443 -4.15 -4.18 -25.40
N ASP A 444 -5.36 -4.18 -24.86
CA ASP A 444 -6.58 -3.81 -25.59
C ASP A 444 -6.69 -2.29 -25.77
N VAL A 445 -6.19 -1.81 -26.90
CA VAL A 445 -6.26 -0.40 -27.30
C VAL A 445 -7.68 0.16 -27.24
N ASP A 446 -8.69 -0.59 -27.66
CA ASP A 446 -10.05 -0.06 -27.77
C ASP A 446 -10.65 0.13 -26.37
N ALA A 447 -10.39 -0.80 -25.45
CA ALA A 447 -10.75 -0.66 -24.03
C ALA A 447 -10.00 0.51 -23.37
N MET A 448 -8.70 0.67 -23.66
CA MET A 448 -7.90 1.79 -23.16
C MET A 448 -8.43 3.14 -23.67
N VAL A 449 -8.82 3.23 -24.95
CA VAL A 449 -9.43 4.43 -25.54
C VAL A 449 -10.76 4.76 -24.85
N GLN A 450 -11.62 3.75 -24.63
CA GLN A 450 -12.88 3.96 -23.91
C GLN A 450 -12.64 4.44 -22.48
N CYS A 451 -11.65 3.87 -21.78
CA CYS A 451 -11.24 4.31 -20.46
C CYS A 451 -10.74 5.77 -20.49
N TRP A 452 -9.91 6.14 -21.46
CA TRP A 452 -9.47 7.51 -21.67
C TRP A 452 -10.66 8.45 -21.86
N SER A 453 -11.56 8.17 -22.81
CA SER A 453 -12.73 9.01 -23.07
C SER A 453 -13.65 9.17 -21.86
N SER A 454 -13.78 8.13 -21.02
CA SER A 454 -14.67 8.17 -19.83
C SER A 454 -14.03 8.83 -18.61
N ASN A 455 -12.72 9.11 -18.62
CA ASN A 455 -12.00 9.75 -17.51
C ASN A 455 -11.48 11.15 -17.89
N VAL A 456 -11.77 11.63 -19.10
CA VAL A 456 -11.27 12.91 -19.65
C VAL A 456 -12.42 13.88 -19.91
N ASP A 457 -13.59 13.68 -19.29
CA ASP A 457 -14.71 14.64 -19.35
C ASP A 457 -14.21 16.09 -19.15
N ASP A 458 -14.51 16.95 -20.14
CA ASP A 458 -14.20 18.39 -20.21
C ASP A 458 -12.74 18.88 -20.00
N THR A 459 -11.74 18.01 -20.15
CA THR A 459 -10.34 18.49 -20.15
C THR A 459 -10.00 19.09 -21.52
N ILE A 460 -9.91 20.41 -21.59
CA ILE A 460 -9.40 21.12 -22.78
C ILE A 460 -7.94 20.70 -23.03
N ALA A 461 -7.63 20.24 -24.24
CA ALA A 461 -6.25 19.99 -24.65
C ALA A 461 -5.59 21.31 -25.09
N LEU A 462 -4.47 21.67 -24.47
CA LEU A 462 -3.67 22.80 -24.93
C LEU A 462 -2.90 22.41 -26.21
N PRO A 463 -2.79 23.31 -27.21
CA PRO A 463 -1.99 23.08 -28.40
C PRO A 463 -0.52 22.75 -28.07
N GLU A 464 0.11 21.85 -28.86
CA GLU A 464 1.47 21.36 -28.58
C GLU A 464 2.54 22.47 -28.70
N ASP A 465 2.34 23.45 -29.57
CA ASP A 465 3.21 24.63 -29.68
C ASP A 465 3.20 25.48 -28.41
N ILE A 466 2.03 25.66 -27.78
CA ILE A 466 1.89 26.31 -26.47
C ILE A 466 2.60 25.50 -25.38
N LEU A 467 2.45 24.17 -25.37
CA LEU A 467 3.11 23.31 -24.37
C LEU A 467 4.64 23.31 -24.50
N VAL A 468 5.17 23.39 -25.72
CA VAL A 468 6.62 23.52 -25.96
C VAL A 468 7.13 24.87 -25.45
N GLU A 469 6.38 25.95 -25.67
CA GLU A 469 6.79 27.28 -25.20
C GLU A 469 6.66 27.41 -23.68
N ALA A 470 5.64 26.79 -23.08
CA ALA A 470 5.49 26.71 -21.63
C ALA A 470 6.73 26.11 -20.97
N ASP A 471 7.25 25.02 -21.54
CA ASP A 471 8.43 24.32 -21.01
C ASP A 471 9.72 25.15 -21.05
N ARG A 472 9.82 26.10 -21.99
CA ARG A 472 10.94 27.04 -22.08
C ARG A 472 10.81 28.22 -21.12
N SER A 473 9.57 28.68 -20.91
CA SER A 473 9.29 29.96 -20.27
C SER A 473 8.92 29.84 -18.78
N LEU A 474 8.38 28.70 -18.34
CA LEU A 474 8.01 28.46 -16.96
C LEU A 474 9.05 27.57 -16.24
N PRO A 475 9.43 27.90 -14.98
CA PRO A 475 10.39 27.10 -14.22
C PRO A 475 9.82 25.73 -13.81
N TYR A 476 10.71 24.76 -13.57
CA TYR A 476 10.40 23.44 -12.98
C TYR A 476 9.30 22.62 -13.69
N GLY A 477 9.41 22.47 -15.02
CA GLY A 477 8.49 21.65 -15.81
C GLY A 477 7.27 22.45 -16.28
N GLY A 478 7.52 23.47 -17.08
CA GLY A 478 6.50 24.42 -17.52
C GLY A 478 5.33 23.79 -18.27
N ARG A 479 5.59 22.75 -19.08
CA ARG A 479 4.54 21.92 -19.69
C ARG A 479 3.58 21.34 -18.65
N ARG A 480 4.13 20.80 -17.55
CA ARG A 480 3.36 20.18 -16.47
C ARG A 480 2.45 21.21 -15.80
N ALA A 481 3.00 22.39 -15.52
CA ALA A 481 2.27 23.48 -14.88
C ALA A 481 1.13 23.99 -15.78
N ALA A 482 1.35 24.12 -17.09
CA ALA A 482 0.31 24.46 -18.05
C ALA A 482 -0.78 23.36 -18.16
N ASN A 483 -0.40 22.08 -18.21
CA ASN A 483 -1.35 20.97 -18.26
C ASN A 483 -2.19 20.83 -16.98
N ARG A 484 -1.69 21.24 -15.82
CA ARG A 484 -2.50 21.22 -14.58
C ARG A 484 -3.64 22.23 -14.60
N LEU A 485 -3.56 23.28 -15.41
CA LEU A 485 -4.68 24.21 -15.61
C LEU A 485 -5.88 23.51 -16.23
N THR A 486 -5.70 22.46 -17.02
CA THR A 486 -6.81 21.82 -17.73
C THR A 486 -7.53 20.76 -16.89
N ARG A 487 -6.93 20.33 -15.76
CA ARG A 487 -7.44 19.25 -14.91
C ARG A 487 -8.39 19.70 -13.81
N ASP A 488 -9.39 18.89 -13.53
CA ASP A 488 -10.26 19.12 -12.36
C ASP A 488 -9.47 19.12 -11.05
N GLY A 489 -9.86 20.00 -10.13
CA GLY A 489 -9.13 20.22 -8.87
C GLY A 489 -7.91 21.15 -8.99
N THR A 490 -7.70 21.82 -10.13
CA THR A 490 -6.73 22.90 -10.23
C THR A 490 -7.03 24.01 -9.21
N SER A 491 -5.98 24.61 -8.65
CA SER A 491 -6.01 25.60 -7.57
C SER A 491 -5.21 26.84 -7.99
N LEU A 492 -5.23 27.88 -7.16
CA LEU A 492 -4.39 29.07 -7.35
C LEU A 492 -2.88 28.80 -7.22
N ASP A 493 -2.45 27.56 -6.91
CA ASP A 493 -1.04 27.17 -7.01
C ASP A 493 -0.50 27.30 -8.44
N GLU A 494 -1.38 27.14 -9.44
CA GLU A 494 -1.07 27.29 -10.85
C GLU A 494 -1.30 28.71 -11.39
N LEU A 495 -1.53 29.71 -10.54
CA LEU A 495 -1.82 31.08 -10.98
C LEU A 495 -0.72 31.64 -11.89
N ARG A 496 0.55 31.30 -11.64
CA ARG A 496 1.67 31.71 -12.51
C ARG A 496 1.53 31.12 -13.91
N SER A 497 1.15 29.85 -14.02
CA SER A 497 0.87 29.18 -15.29
C SER A 497 -0.33 29.83 -15.99
N TRP A 498 -1.36 30.19 -15.23
CA TRP A 498 -2.56 30.87 -15.75
C TRP A 498 -2.22 32.24 -16.34
N LEU A 499 -1.45 33.07 -15.63
CA LEU A 499 -0.97 34.37 -16.09
C LEU A 499 -0.10 34.23 -17.35
N TRP A 500 0.81 33.26 -17.34
CA TRP A 500 1.65 32.97 -18.50
C TRP A 500 0.80 32.59 -19.71
N LEU A 501 -0.17 31.67 -19.56
CA LEU A 501 -1.02 31.25 -20.66
C LEU A 501 -1.89 32.40 -21.16
N ALA A 502 -2.41 33.25 -20.27
CA ALA A 502 -3.18 34.43 -20.63
C ALA A 502 -2.39 35.38 -21.55
N SER A 503 -1.10 35.57 -21.27
CA SER A 503 -0.20 36.40 -22.06
C SER A 503 0.34 35.74 -23.34
N ASN A 504 0.14 34.43 -23.53
CA ASN A 504 0.69 33.66 -24.65
C ASN A 504 -0.37 33.07 -25.59
N LEU A 505 -1.66 33.38 -25.38
CA LEU A 505 -2.73 33.02 -26.32
C LEU A 505 -2.99 34.15 -27.33
N PRO A 506 -3.05 33.85 -28.65
CA PRO A 506 -3.52 34.80 -29.67
C PRO A 506 -4.89 35.39 -29.29
N LEU A 507 -5.14 36.66 -29.62
CA LEU A 507 -6.37 37.38 -29.23
C LEU A 507 -7.65 36.76 -29.82
N ASP A 508 -7.53 35.99 -30.90
CA ASP A 508 -8.60 35.25 -31.57
C ASP A 508 -8.73 33.79 -31.10
N ASN A 509 -7.89 33.36 -30.14
CA ASN A 509 -7.87 31.99 -29.68
C ASN A 509 -9.13 31.64 -28.85
N GLN A 510 -9.81 30.56 -29.24
CA GLN A 510 -11.04 30.08 -28.61
C GLN A 510 -10.86 29.64 -27.14
N LEU A 511 -9.62 29.44 -26.68
CA LEU A 511 -9.31 29.09 -25.29
C LEU A 511 -9.37 30.28 -24.33
N ARG A 512 -9.35 31.53 -24.83
CA ARG A 512 -9.30 32.71 -23.93
C ARG A 512 -10.52 32.83 -23.01
N PRO A 513 -11.78 32.68 -23.49
CA PRO A 513 -12.94 32.73 -22.59
C PRO A 513 -12.94 31.60 -21.56
N TRP A 514 -12.55 30.38 -21.97
CA TRP A 514 -12.39 29.26 -21.05
C TRP A 514 -11.34 29.57 -19.97
N LEU A 515 -10.19 30.13 -20.36
CA LEU A 515 -9.14 30.49 -19.42
C LEU A 515 -9.61 31.55 -18.42
N ALA A 516 -10.43 32.50 -18.86
CA ALA A 516 -11.04 33.49 -17.97
C ALA A 516 -11.91 32.83 -16.88
N ASP A 517 -12.77 31.89 -17.27
CA ASP A 517 -13.64 31.13 -16.36
C ASP A 517 -12.84 30.17 -15.47
N ARG A 518 -11.65 29.77 -15.93
CA ARG A 518 -10.78 28.86 -15.19
C ARG A 518 -10.26 29.45 -13.88
N LEU A 519 -10.02 30.76 -13.84
CA LEU A 519 -9.59 31.44 -12.61
C LEU A 519 -10.66 31.34 -11.51
N ASP A 520 -11.95 31.39 -11.86
CA ASP A 520 -13.05 31.26 -10.91
C ASP A 520 -13.07 29.85 -10.29
N THR A 521 -12.79 28.82 -11.11
CA THR A 521 -12.66 27.44 -10.65
C THR A 521 -11.47 27.27 -9.71
N MET A 522 -10.30 27.79 -10.08
CA MET A 522 -9.09 27.75 -9.24
C MET A 522 -9.32 28.44 -7.89
N THR A 523 -9.98 29.60 -7.91
CA THR A 523 -10.36 30.36 -6.72
C THR A 523 -11.30 29.56 -5.83
N ALA A 524 -12.33 28.90 -6.40
CA ALA A 524 -13.25 28.07 -5.65
C ALA A 524 -12.57 26.85 -5.02
N THR A 525 -11.64 26.20 -5.72
CA THR A 525 -10.85 25.08 -5.19
C THR A 525 -9.99 25.54 -4.01
N SER A 526 -9.20 26.60 -4.19
CA SER A 526 -8.35 27.16 -3.13
C SER A 526 -9.16 27.67 -1.93
N GLY A 527 -10.36 28.21 -2.16
CA GLY A 527 -11.27 28.64 -1.10
C GLY A 527 -11.84 27.52 -0.22
N ARG A 528 -11.80 26.27 -0.69
CA ARG A 528 -12.25 25.08 0.08
C ARG A 528 -11.11 24.31 0.73
N ALA A 529 -9.87 24.63 0.39
CA ALA A 529 -8.70 23.97 0.95
C ALA A 529 -8.50 24.37 2.43
N THR A 530 -7.70 23.58 3.14
CA THR A 530 -7.13 23.97 4.45
C THR A 530 -5.62 23.95 4.28
N TYR A 531 -4.96 25.03 4.68
CA TYR A 531 -3.51 25.18 4.56
C TYR A 531 -2.88 25.06 5.94
N SER A 532 -1.79 24.32 6.05
CA SER A 532 -1.10 24.12 7.32
C SER A 532 0.40 24.35 7.18
N GLN A 533 1.05 24.82 8.23
CA GLN A 533 2.50 24.98 8.26
C GLN A 533 3.06 24.95 9.68
N ASN A 534 4.21 24.29 9.83
CA ASN A 534 4.98 24.29 11.07
C ASN A 534 6.04 25.39 11.07
N VAL A 535 6.04 26.22 12.12
CA VAL A 535 7.02 27.30 12.33
C VAL A 535 7.99 26.91 13.45
N TRP A 536 9.16 26.43 13.06
CA TRP A 536 10.16 25.91 13.99
C TRP A 536 10.85 26.99 14.84
N THR A 537 11.23 26.61 16.06
CA THR A 537 11.90 27.48 17.06
C THR A 537 13.18 28.16 16.57
N THR A 538 13.91 27.53 15.65
CA THR A 538 15.20 28.00 15.14
C THR A 538 15.12 29.17 14.17
N SER A 539 13.92 29.52 13.68
CA SER A 539 13.73 30.51 12.61
C SER A 539 13.62 31.96 13.07
N GLY A 540 13.39 32.23 14.36
CA GLY A 540 13.01 33.57 14.85
C GLY A 540 11.63 34.07 14.39
N ASN A 541 10.99 33.36 13.46
CA ASN A 541 9.71 33.74 12.84
C ASN A 541 8.51 33.55 13.79
N ARG A 542 8.62 32.71 14.82
CA ARG A 542 7.57 32.55 15.84
C ARG A 542 7.19 33.87 16.53
N ASN A 543 8.17 34.71 16.85
CA ASN A 543 7.88 36.02 17.47
C ASN A 543 7.23 36.99 16.48
N LYS A 544 7.68 36.99 15.21
CA LYS A 544 7.10 37.82 14.15
C LYS A 544 5.65 37.43 13.89
N LEU A 545 5.39 36.14 13.76
CA LEU A 545 4.04 35.59 13.60
C LEU A 545 3.12 36.03 14.73
N ARG A 546 3.54 35.84 15.99
CA ARG A 546 2.73 36.26 17.15
C ARG A 546 2.49 37.77 17.16
N THR A 547 3.44 38.57 16.71
CA THR A 547 3.26 40.03 16.58
C THR A 547 2.21 40.37 15.52
N ILE A 548 2.26 39.73 14.35
CA ILE A 548 1.30 39.92 13.25
C ILE A 548 -0.12 39.58 13.70
N PHE A 549 -0.29 38.51 14.49
CA PHE A 549 -1.58 38.09 15.02
C PHE A 549 -1.98 38.75 16.35
N GLY A 550 -1.17 39.68 16.88
CA GLY A 550 -1.45 40.32 18.17
C GLY A 550 -1.45 39.38 19.38
N LEU A 551 -0.72 38.26 19.28
CA LEU A 551 -0.64 37.22 20.31
C LEU A 551 0.44 37.52 21.36
N PRO A 552 0.23 37.12 22.62
CA PRO A 552 1.23 37.27 23.69
C PRO A 552 2.50 36.47 23.35
N GLY A 553 3.67 36.86 23.86
CA GLY A 553 4.94 36.17 23.57
C GLY A 553 4.94 34.70 23.99
N PHE A 554 5.72 33.85 23.32
CA PHE A 554 5.66 32.38 23.53
C PHE A 554 6.04 31.95 24.96
N THR A 555 6.88 32.70 25.67
CA THR A 555 7.23 32.41 27.08
C THR A 555 6.07 32.60 28.05
N GLN A 556 4.97 33.22 27.60
CA GLN A 556 3.78 33.53 28.40
C GLN A 556 2.62 32.57 28.14
N VAL A 557 2.80 31.59 27.24
CA VAL A 557 1.72 30.69 26.79
C VAL A 557 2.11 29.23 27.03
N PRO A 558 1.26 28.41 27.67
CA PRO A 558 1.51 26.98 27.83
C PRO A 558 1.51 26.24 26.49
N VAL A 559 2.37 25.22 26.34
CA VAL A 559 2.34 24.28 25.22
C VAL A 559 0.95 23.61 25.15
N GLY A 560 0.42 23.47 23.94
CA GLY A 560 -0.93 22.98 23.66
C GLY A 560 -2.01 24.07 23.58
N THR A 561 -1.66 25.34 23.85
CA THR A 561 -2.62 26.44 23.70
C THR A 561 -2.94 26.70 22.23
N VAL A 562 -4.23 26.74 21.88
CA VAL A 562 -4.71 27.08 20.54
C VAL A 562 -5.30 28.49 20.55
N ALA A 563 -4.79 29.36 19.68
CA ALA A 563 -5.36 30.69 19.44
C ALA A 563 -6.15 30.70 18.12
N HIS A 564 -7.39 31.18 18.18
CA HIS A 564 -8.27 31.33 17.01
C HIS A 564 -8.37 32.83 16.66
N ILE A 565 -7.88 33.22 15.48
CA ILE A 565 -7.89 34.60 14.98
C ILE A 565 -8.55 34.60 13.60
N GLY A 566 -9.88 34.73 13.60
CA GLY A 566 -10.68 34.59 12.38
C GLY A 566 -10.41 33.22 11.72
N PRO A 567 -9.98 33.19 10.44
CA PRO A 567 -9.71 31.94 9.71
C PRO A 567 -8.40 31.24 10.10
N TRP A 568 -7.62 31.80 11.04
CA TRP A 568 -6.32 31.27 11.45
C TRP A 568 -6.37 30.60 12.80
N HIS A 569 -5.84 29.39 12.87
CA HIS A 569 -5.65 28.64 14.10
C HIS A 569 -4.14 28.48 14.34
N ILE A 570 -3.67 28.93 15.49
CA ILE A 570 -2.25 28.83 15.86
C ILE A 570 -2.13 27.99 17.12
N THR A 571 -1.58 26.79 16.99
CA THR A 571 -1.31 25.88 18.10
C THR A 571 0.12 26.06 18.56
N HIS A 572 0.30 26.39 19.84
CA HIS A 572 1.63 26.49 20.42
C HIS A 572 2.17 25.09 20.75
N CYS A 573 3.23 24.64 20.07
CA CYS A 573 3.93 23.39 20.38
C CYS A 573 5.33 23.66 20.98
N ASP A 574 5.96 22.61 21.53
CA ASP A 574 7.27 22.72 22.18
C ASP A 574 8.36 23.18 21.18
N GLN A 575 8.50 22.47 20.06
CA GLN A 575 9.57 22.71 19.09
C GLN A 575 9.16 23.54 17.86
N HIS A 576 7.86 23.79 17.67
CA HIS A 576 7.30 24.60 16.59
C HIS A 576 5.97 25.24 17.03
N ASP A 577 5.43 26.18 16.26
CA ASP A 577 4.00 26.50 16.32
C ASP A 577 3.36 25.96 15.03
N GLU A 578 2.22 25.31 15.15
CA GLU A 578 1.41 24.88 14.01
C GLU A 578 0.46 26.01 13.63
N VAL A 579 0.44 26.39 12.37
CA VAL A 579 -0.39 27.47 11.84
C VAL A 579 -1.28 26.89 10.77
N VAL A 580 -2.59 26.95 11.00
CA VAL A 580 -3.62 26.47 10.06
C VAL A 580 -4.44 27.65 9.57
N PHE A 581 -4.59 27.78 8.25
CA PHE A 581 -5.45 28.76 7.60
C PHE A 581 -6.62 28.07 6.91
N LYS A 582 -7.83 28.55 7.21
CA LYS A 582 -9.10 28.03 6.70
C LYS A 582 -9.84 29.11 5.91
N PRO A 583 -9.57 29.22 4.60
CA PRO A 583 -10.17 30.25 3.76
C PRO A 583 -11.70 30.33 3.78
N PHE A 584 -12.38 29.21 3.96
CA PHE A 584 -13.85 29.16 4.02
C PHE A 584 -14.43 29.85 5.27
N ASP A 585 -13.60 30.13 6.28
CA ASP A 585 -13.98 30.88 7.49
C ASP A 585 -13.70 32.39 7.36
N VAL A 586 -13.17 32.86 6.21
CA VAL A 586 -12.83 34.27 5.98
C VAL A 586 -14.10 35.12 5.84
N THR A 587 -14.20 36.17 6.66
CA THR A 587 -15.30 37.15 6.59
C THR A 587 -14.89 38.51 6.01
N ASP A 588 -13.58 38.81 5.99
CA ASP A 588 -13.02 40.07 5.48
C ASP A 588 -11.73 39.81 4.69
N TRP A 589 -11.86 39.76 3.37
CA TRP A 589 -10.75 39.48 2.47
C TRP A 589 -9.72 40.63 2.39
N ALA A 590 -10.11 41.87 2.67
CA ALA A 590 -9.18 43.00 2.65
C ALA A 590 -8.21 42.93 3.83
N MET A 591 -8.74 42.62 5.02
CA MET A 591 -7.92 42.36 6.20
C MET A 591 -7.00 41.14 6.00
N GLU A 592 -7.50 40.05 5.39
CA GLU A 592 -6.66 38.87 5.14
C GLU A 592 -5.56 39.14 4.13
N LEU A 593 -5.78 39.99 3.12
CA LEU A 593 -4.72 40.43 2.20
C LEU A 593 -3.58 41.15 2.94
N GLU A 594 -3.91 42.10 3.82
CA GLU A 594 -2.90 42.79 4.63
C GLU A 594 -2.12 41.80 5.51
N ARG A 595 -2.81 40.81 6.05
CA ARG A 595 -2.22 39.79 6.91
C ARG A 595 -1.33 38.82 6.15
N THR A 596 -1.75 38.30 5.00
CA THR A 596 -0.92 37.43 4.15
C THR A 596 0.33 38.16 3.68
N ASN A 597 0.21 39.45 3.32
CA ASN A 597 1.37 40.28 2.97
C ASN A 597 2.33 40.47 4.15
N ALA A 598 1.80 40.68 5.36
CA ALA A 598 2.63 40.78 6.56
C ALA A 598 3.33 39.45 6.93
N LEU A 599 2.76 38.32 6.51
CA LEU A 599 3.32 36.98 6.73
C LEU A 599 4.36 36.58 5.68
N ASP A 600 4.53 37.37 4.62
CA ASP A 600 5.58 37.13 3.63
C ASP A 600 6.97 37.18 4.28
N GLY A 601 7.82 36.21 3.93
CA GLY A 601 9.11 35.97 4.56
C GLY A 601 9.07 35.50 6.04
N VAL A 602 7.87 35.38 6.65
CA VAL A 602 7.66 34.80 7.99
C VAL A 602 7.16 33.37 7.87
N LEU A 603 6.18 33.16 7.00
CA LEU A 603 5.63 31.86 6.59
C LEU A 603 5.95 31.62 5.12
N SER A 604 6.21 30.37 4.77
CA SER A 604 6.27 29.94 3.37
C SER A 604 4.88 29.45 2.99
N LEU A 605 3.92 30.37 2.86
CA LEU A 605 2.55 30.03 2.49
C LEU A 605 2.52 29.40 1.10
N ASP A 606 1.67 28.39 0.92
CA ASP A 606 1.41 27.86 -0.41
C ASP A 606 0.83 28.96 -1.30
N PRO A 607 1.17 28.98 -2.61
CA PRO A 607 0.68 30.03 -3.50
C PRO A 607 -0.85 30.08 -3.53
N GLY A 608 -1.53 28.96 -3.36
CA GLY A 608 -2.97 28.86 -3.24
C GLY A 608 -3.56 29.66 -2.08
N ALA A 609 -2.88 29.73 -0.94
CA ALA A 609 -3.27 30.57 0.20
C ALA A 609 -2.92 32.04 -0.03
N LEU A 610 -1.70 32.28 -0.56
CA LEU A 610 -1.17 33.63 -0.78
C LEU A 610 -2.00 34.43 -1.79
N PHE A 611 -2.39 33.80 -2.89
CA PHE A 611 -3.07 34.48 -4.00
C PHE A 611 -4.60 34.50 -3.90
N LEU A 612 -5.18 33.89 -2.87
CA LEU A 612 -6.63 33.82 -2.73
C LEU A 612 -7.26 35.18 -2.44
N ALA A 613 -6.73 35.93 -1.46
CA ALA A 613 -7.23 37.26 -1.13
C ALA A 613 -7.08 38.26 -2.30
N PRO A 614 -5.92 38.37 -2.98
CA PRO A 614 -5.78 39.14 -4.21
C PRO A 614 -6.83 38.80 -5.28
N THR A 615 -7.09 37.51 -5.48
CA THR A 615 -8.00 37.04 -6.53
C THR A 615 -9.46 37.36 -6.20
N VAL A 616 -9.90 37.09 -4.96
CA VAL A 616 -11.27 37.39 -4.51
C VAL A 616 -11.55 38.90 -4.49
N LEU A 617 -10.55 39.73 -4.17
CA LEU A 617 -10.65 41.19 -4.23
C LEU A 617 -10.60 41.75 -5.66
N GLY A 618 -10.49 40.88 -6.67
CA GLY A 618 -10.59 41.26 -8.08
C GLY A 618 -9.32 41.84 -8.68
N GLN A 619 -8.14 41.63 -8.08
CA GLN A 619 -6.88 42.13 -8.65
C GLN A 619 -6.61 41.56 -10.06
N PHE A 620 -7.11 40.36 -10.36
CA PHE A 620 -7.00 39.71 -11.68
C PHE A 620 -8.24 39.88 -12.57
N ALA A 621 -9.28 40.56 -12.11
CA ALA A 621 -10.50 40.80 -12.90
C ALA A 621 -10.24 41.54 -14.23
N PRO A 622 -9.31 42.52 -14.31
CA PRO A 622 -8.95 43.13 -15.59
C PRO A 622 -8.41 42.13 -16.62
N ILE A 623 -7.65 41.12 -16.17
CA ILE A 623 -7.10 40.07 -17.04
C ILE A 623 -8.21 39.12 -17.48
N GLN A 624 -9.14 38.75 -16.59
CA GLN A 624 -10.30 37.92 -16.95
C GLN A 624 -11.19 38.62 -18.01
N GLU A 625 -11.47 39.92 -17.84
CA GLU A 625 -12.26 40.67 -18.82
C GLU A 625 -11.54 40.81 -20.16
N TRP A 626 -10.23 41.04 -20.11
CA TRP A 626 -9.38 41.08 -21.30
C TRP A 626 -9.32 39.73 -22.03
N LEU A 627 -9.33 38.60 -21.32
CA LEU A 627 -9.42 37.27 -21.90
C LEU A 627 -10.78 37.03 -22.59
N ARG A 628 -11.86 37.59 -22.07
CA ARG A 628 -13.20 37.50 -22.67
C ARG A 628 -13.39 38.43 -23.88
N THR A 629 -12.51 39.41 -24.06
CA THR A 629 -12.58 40.36 -25.17
C THR A 629 -11.88 39.80 -26.42
N PRO A 630 -12.59 39.60 -27.55
CA PRO A 630 -11.98 39.12 -28.79
C PRO A 630 -11.15 40.22 -29.48
N GLY A 631 -10.11 39.82 -30.22
CA GLY A 631 -9.29 40.73 -31.04
C GLY A 631 -8.45 39.98 -32.07
N ASP A 632 -7.67 40.70 -32.87
CA ASP A 632 -6.81 40.12 -33.92
C ASP A 632 -5.32 40.19 -33.54
N GLY A 633 -4.58 39.10 -33.77
CA GLY A 633 -3.13 39.04 -33.61
C GLY A 633 -2.66 38.57 -32.22
N TRP A 634 -1.43 38.94 -31.85
CA TRP A 634 -0.83 38.52 -30.58
C TRP A 634 -0.99 39.60 -29.51
N PRO A 635 -1.19 39.20 -28.24
CA PRO A 635 -1.28 40.15 -27.15
C PRO A 635 0.01 40.98 -27.03
N GLN A 636 -0.12 42.29 -26.85
CA GLN A 636 0.92 43.04 -26.13
C GLN A 636 0.70 42.81 -24.64
N ASP A 637 1.79 42.65 -23.88
CA ASP A 637 1.76 42.33 -22.46
C ASP A 637 0.71 43.20 -21.72
N PRO A 638 -0.36 42.63 -21.14
CA PRO A 638 -1.35 43.40 -20.41
C PRO A 638 -0.71 44.17 -19.23
N LEU A 639 0.42 43.67 -18.71
CA LEU A 639 1.20 44.33 -17.66
C LEU A 639 2.00 45.54 -18.17
N ALA A 640 2.26 45.64 -19.48
CA ALA A 640 2.83 46.86 -20.09
C ALA A 640 1.79 47.99 -20.22
N SER A 641 0.50 47.67 -20.09
CA SER A 641 -0.62 48.61 -20.25
C SER A 641 -1.16 49.14 -18.90
N THR A 642 -0.76 48.54 -17.78
CA THR A 642 -1.14 48.93 -16.41
C THR A 642 0.08 48.86 -15.48
N PRO A 643 0.93 49.91 -15.42
CA PRO A 643 2.20 49.93 -14.68
C PRO A 643 2.06 49.69 -13.16
N ASP A 644 0.89 49.98 -12.59
CA ASP A 644 0.69 49.96 -11.14
C ASP A 644 0.59 48.54 -10.56
N LEU A 645 0.20 47.53 -11.36
CA LEU A 645 0.09 46.12 -10.94
C LEU A 645 1.43 45.37 -10.95
N VAL A 646 2.39 45.79 -11.77
CA VAL A 646 3.70 45.12 -11.91
C VAL A 646 4.63 45.43 -10.74
N THR A 647 4.48 46.63 -10.16
CA THR A 647 5.34 47.09 -9.08
C THR A 647 5.06 46.33 -7.77
N ASP A 648 3.82 45.90 -7.54
CA ASP A 648 3.45 45.12 -6.36
C ASP A 648 3.79 43.62 -6.50
N VAL A 649 3.74 43.05 -7.71
CA VAL A 649 4.05 41.62 -7.96
C VAL A 649 5.56 41.34 -8.13
N GLN A 650 6.38 42.37 -8.37
CA GLN A 650 7.85 42.21 -8.46
C GLN A 650 8.59 42.47 -7.15
N GLN A 651 7.89 42.98 -6.12
CA GLN A 651 8.47 43.24 -4.78
C GLN A 651 7.86 42.39 -3.66
N THR A 652 6.93 41.50 -3.98
CA THR A 652 6.51 40.32 -3.19
C THR A 652 6.85 39.05 -3.97
#